data_AF-A0A0N5A709-F1
#
_entry.id   AF-A0A0N5A709-F1
#
_cell.length_a   1.000
_cell.length_b   1.000
_cell.length_c   1.000
_cell.angle_alpha   90.00
_cell.angle_beta   90.00
_cell.angle_gamma   90.00
#
_symmetry.space_group_name_H-M   'P 1'
#
loop_
_entity.id
_entity.type
_entity.pdbx_description
1 polymer ?
#
loop_
_entity_poly.entity_id
_entity_poly.type
_entity_poly.pdbx_seq_one_letter_code
_entity_poly.pdbx_strand_id
1 'polypeptide(L)'
;MLTILVRFVFLLTTTLAIREEFLPVLKINNNELKKIVSQFWDLDENAVRGNNFKLNFQKNTNLYQRVDVAPFPLFGFVKPSILTKETYKAYINLMNNIYNPNVGVIEMEKEGSKYVNDFCNAVMETKIGNHLYNYLNRFKYPIAQNKNVFKNTIKQIWFGLYSRSRGAKDSSGFEHVFMGEFKNNQISGLHNWLRLYYLESKKEKENFDYMGLIDKVSDCTANIQFKWRNIIKPGGSFFIGTSPEFDFSVYTLCFLAKRKEKICEIEIKGCLVRIEVHDSIMNGHVYVGSAFPIVNSREAKCKTSNDLTISNKEIQDFVNEIYKFDENAVTNNYLHLNFQKDIHIKDKRDNAPEPLFKYVNSSLFKKPTYKAYLALMDNYIPEVGKEENITLAKDREIKNFFKAIMKTRIGSKLFKFLKSKEYKHTKTKYEFEKLLKQIWFGLYTRSKGVSDSSGFEHVFMGEIKKKKVSGLHNWIRLYHLEKNNKTEKFDYMGYLEKSSGFVASIKYRWRKGTKQIGSFFIGTSPEFDFSIYTLCFLSKRKSGTCNFEINGCPIKVITHELKYKGNVYIGSSYPLIGKHNSKFSHVKIIDKNVAMVYGSDEPAQEEDGVKYTVKHLEILKVPKNFNESSLSNIIITPSNTAMCGVDFLNVSDSYILAGAFNPDKTLTIKLCGGLTYNGNKVDSILKLKKYRQTINC
;
A
#
# COMPACT_ATOMS: atom_id res chain seq x y z
N MET A 1 -48.25 35.70 56.99
CA MET A 1 -47.91 36.60 55.88
C MET A 1 -46.38 36.62 55.65
N LEU A 2 -45.77 35.44 55.42
CA LEU A 2 -44.37 35.32 54.98
C LEU A 2 -44.06 33.88 54.51
N THR A 3 -44.80 33.35 53.51
CA THR A 3 -44.51 32.01 52.96
C THR A 3 -44.99 31.75 51.53
N ILE A 4 -45.37 32.78 50.77
CA ILE A 4 -45.92 32.63 49.40
C ILE A 4 -45.14 33.43 48.33
N LEU A 5 -44.03 34.10 48.68
CA LEU A 5 -43.28 34.96 47.75
C LEU A 5 -41.92 34.42 47.26
N VAL A 6 -41.60 33.15 47.52
CA VAL A 6 -40.32 32.53 47.07
C VAL A 6 -40.52 31.44 45.99
N ARG A 7 -41.77 31.15 45.58
CA ARG A 7 -42.05 30.13 44.54
C ARG A 7 -42.26 30.68 43.12
N PHE A 8 -42.20 31.99 42.90
CA PHE A 8 -42.47 32.58 41.58
C PHE A 8 -41.26 33.24 40.87
N VAL A 9 -40.05 33.20 41.44
CA VAL A 9 -38.84 33.76 40.81
C VAL A 9 -37.88 32.67 40.25
N PHE A 10 -38.20 31.39 40.42
CA PHE A 10 -37.44 30.26 39.83
C PHE A 10 -38.15 29.61 38.64
N LEU A 11 -38.81 30.41 37.79
CA LEU A 11 -39.44 29.96 36.54
C LEU A 11 -39.01 30.81 35.33
N LEU A 12 -37.83 31.42 35.41
CA LEU A 12 -37.16 32.12 34.31
C LEU A 12 -35.64 31.93 34.37
N THR A 13 -35.18 30.70 34.64
CA THR A 13 -33.85 30.28 34.23
C THR A 13 -34.01 29.43 32.98
N THR A 14 -33.68 30.04 31.86
CA THR A 14 -33.51 29.49 30.52
C THR A 14 -32.78 28.14 30.54
N THR A 15 -33.51 27.03 30.65
CA THR A 15 -33.06 25.80 29.99
C THR A 15 -33.27 26.01 28.50
N LEU A 16 -32.28 26.63 27.86
CA LEU A 16 -31.94 26.29 26.48
C LEU A 16 -31.65 24.78 26.48
N ALA A 17 -32.70 23.98 26.37
CA ALA A 17 -32.58 22.60 25.96
C ALA A 17 -31.98 22.67 24.55
N ILE A 18 -30.66 22.52 24.48
CA ILE A 18 -29.95 22.29 23.24
C ILE A 18 -30.62 21.06 22.65
N ARG A 19 -31.46 21.25 21.62
CA ARG A 19 -31.97 20.15 20.80
C ARG A 19 -30.73 19.47 20.24
N GLU A 20 -30.32 18.34 20.83
CA GLU A 20 -29.28 17.51 20.24
C GLU A 20 -29.75 17.12 18.84
N GLU A 21 -28.97 17.52 17.83
CA GLU A 21 -29.23 17.13 16.45
C GLU A 21 -29.13 15.60 16.39
N PHE A 22 -30.24 14.91 16.08
CA PHE A 22 -30.36 13.44 16.07
C PHE A 22 -29.25 12.72 15.27
N LEU A 23 -28.61 13.43 14.35
CA LEU A 23 -27.46 12.98 13.59
C LEU A 23 -26.37 14.06 13.63
N PRO A 24 -25.45 14.12 14.61
CA PRO A 24 -24.43 15.18 14.65
C PRO A 24 -23.46 15.09 13.47
N VAL A 25 -22.83 16.20 13.06
CA VAL A 25 -21.77 16.14 12.02
C VAL A 25 -20.57 15.33 12.53
N LEU A 26 -20.11 14.36 11.74
CA LEU A 26 -18.95 13.54 12.07
C LEU A 26 -17.68 14.41 12.04
N LYS A 27 -17.05 14.59 13.20
CA LYS A 27 -15.78 15.31 13.32
C LYS A 27 -14.64 14.44 12.81
N ILE A 28 -14.18 14.72 11.59
CA ILE A 28 -13.07 14.03 10.93
C ILE A 28 -12.25 15.04 10.12
N ASN A 29 -10.92 14.93 10.17
CA ASN A 29 -10.05 15.78 9.36
C ASN A 29 -9.91 15.24 7.93
N ASN A 30 -9.55 16.11 6.98
CA ASN A 30 -9.48 15.73 5.56
C ASN A 30 -8.43 14.64 5.26
N ASN A 31 -7.34 14.53 6.03
CA ASN A 31 -6.32 13.49 5.81
C ASN A 31 -6.83 12.11 6.19
N GLU A 32 -7.55 12.01 7.30
CA GLU A 32 -8.17 10.78 7.77
C GLU A 32 -9.32 10.36 6.83
N LEU A 33 -10.13 11.32 6.38
CA LEU A 33 -11.17 11.08 5.36
C LEU A 33 -10.58 10.49 4.08
N LYS A 34 -9.50 11.10 3.56
CA LYS A 34 -8.75 10.61 2.38
C LYS A 34 -8.21 9.19 2.59
N LYS A 35 -7.69 8.91 3.79
CA LYS A 35 -7.16 7.59 4.16
C LYS A 35 -8.24 6.52 4.18
N ILE A 36 -9.40 6.78 4.78
CA ILE A 36 -10.51 5.81 4.84
C ILE A 36 -11.04 5.50 3.44
N VAL A 37 -11.21 6.53 2.60
CA VAL A 37 -11.68 6.31 1.23
C VAL A 37 -10.64 5.55 0.39
N SER A 38 -9.34 5.78 0.62
CA SER A 38 -8.30 4.94 0.01
C SER A 38 -8.41 3.47 0.47
N GLN A 39 -8.74 3.24 1.75
CA GLN A 39 -8.99 1.88 2.25
C GLN A 39 -10.26 1.28 1.64
N PHE A 40 -11.35 2.04 1.46
CA PHE A 40 -12.53 1.56 0.73
C PHE A 40 -12.18 1.12 -0.68
N TRP A 41 -11.33 1.87 -1.37
CA TRP A 41 -10.88 1.52 -2.72
C TRP A 41 -10.13 0.18 -2.74
N ASP A 42 -9.23 -0.03 -1.79
CA ASP A 42 -8.45 -1.27 -1.67
C ASP A 42 -9.31 -2.47 -1.24
N LEU A 43 -10.41 -2.21 -0.52
CA LEU A 43 -11.36 -3.22 -0.05
C LEU A 43 -12.51 -3.50 -1.05
N ASP A 44 -12.58 -2.77 -2.17
CA ASP A 44 -13.64 -2.89 -3.17
C ASP A 44 -13.47 -4.14 -4.05
N GLU A 45 -13.71 -5.31 -3.48
CA GLU A 45 -13.63 -6.61 -4.17
C GLU A 45 -14.70 -6.78 -5.27
N ASN A 46 -15.79 -6.01 -5.16
CA ASN A 46 -16.89 -6.09 -6.10
C ASN A 46 -16.75 -5.15 -7.29
N ALA A 47 -15.80 -4.21 -7.24
CA ALA A 47 -15.43 -3.34 -8.35
C ALA A 47 -15.28 -4.06 -9.69
N VAL A 48 -15.56 -3.30 -10.74
CA VAL A 48 -15.30 -3.67 -12.12
C VAL A 48 -13.99 -3.03 -12.58
N ARG A 49 -13.02 -3.88 -12.94
CA ARG A 49 -11.67 -3.46 -13.32
C ARG A 49 -11.17 -4.23 -14.55
N GLY A 50 -10.19 -3.64 -15.24
CA GLY A 50 -9.48 -4.26 -16.37
C GLY A 50 -10.42 -4.65 -17.51
N ASN A 51 -10.19 -5.84 -18.08
CA ASN A 51 -10.94 -6.36 -19.23
C ASN A 51 -12.39 -6.76 -18.93
N ASN A 52 -12.87 -6.61 -17.69
CA ASN A 52 -14.26 -6.90 -17.34
C ASN A 52 -15.23 -5.80 -17.77
N PHE A 53 -14.73 -4.69 -18.29
CA PHE A 53 -15.53 -3.55 -18.72
C PHE A 53 -14.80 -2.65 -19.70
N LYS A 54 -15.51 -2.12 -20.69
CA LYS A 54 -14.97 -1.22 -21.70
C LYS A 54 -15.89 -0.03 -21.91
N LEU A 55 -15.34 1.17 -21.77
CA LEU A 55 -16.01 2.42 -22.09
C LEU A 55 -15.59 2.95 -23.45
N ASN A 56 -16.53 3.59 -24.14
CA ASN A 56 -16.37 4.27 -25.41
C ASN A 56 -16.83 5.73 -25.28
N PHE A 57 -15.93 6.58 -24.78
CA PHE A 57 -16.22 8.00 -24.52
C PHE A 57 -16.40 8.85 -25.79
N GLN A 58 -15.96 8.39 -26.96
CA GLN A 58 -16.17 9.09 -28.23
C GLN A 58 -15.66 10.55 -28.20
N LYS A 59 -16.44 11.53 -28.66
CA LYS A 59 -16.03 12.94 -28.76
C LYS A 59 -16.40 13.73 -27.50
N ASN A 60 -15.67 14.83 -27.31
CA ASN A 60 -15.95 15.79 -26.24
C ASN A 60 -17.10 16.72 -26.62
N THR A 61 -17.91 17.09 -25.63
CA THR A 61 -19.00 18.08 -25.66
C THR A 61 -18.87 19.03 -24.46
N ASN A 62 -19.86 19.90 -24.23
CA ASN A 62 -19.90 20.80 -23.08
C ASN A 62 -21.32 20.95 -22.51
N LEU A 63 -21.45 21.66 -21.39
CA LEU A 63 -22.72 21.84 -20.68
C LEU A 63 -23.81 22.56 -21.50
N TYR A 64 -23.46 23.26 -22.57
CA TYR A 64 -24.36 24.11 -23.36
C TYR A 64 -24.70 23.51 -24.73
N GLN A 65 -23.79 22.75 -25.32
CA GLN A 65 -24.02 22.06 -26.58
C GLN A 65 -25.17 21.05 -26.42
N ARG A 66 -26.04 20.96 -27.45
CA ARG A 66 -27.23 20.08 -27.48
C ARG A 66 -27.21 19.12 -28.67
N VAL A 67 -26.05 18.99 -29.30
CA VAL A 67 -25.82 18.10 -30.44
C VAL A 67 -25.19 16.82 -29.93
N ASP A 68 -25.72 15.68 -30.37
CA ASP A 68 -25.11 14.38 -30.12
C ASP A 68 -23.78 14.27 -30.89
N VAL A 69 -22.68 14.08 -30.16
CA VAL A 69 -21.34 13.86 -30.71
C VAL A 69 -20.83 12.45 -30.43
N ALA A 70 -21.68 11.58 -29.91
CA ALA A 70 -21.37 10.24 -29.46
C ALA A 70 -22.43 9.21 -29.93
N PRO A 71 -22.50 8.94 -31.25
CA PRO A 71 -23.55 8.10 -31.85
C PRO A 71 -23.53 6.62 -31.42
N PHE A 72 -22.55 6.18 -30.63
CA PHE A 72 -22.44 4.82 -30.11
C PHE A 72 -22.69 4.76 -28.60
N PRO A 73 -23.00 3.58 -28.04
CA PRO A 73 -23.09 3.40 -26.60
C PRO A 73 -21.79 3.78 -25.87
N LEU A 74 -21.91 4.40 -24.69
CA LEU A 74 -20.81 4.62 -23.76
C LEU A 74 -20.26 3.29 -23.23
N PHE A 75 -21.14 2.35 -22.91
CA PHE A 75 -20.78 1.06 -22.32
C PHE A 75 -20.62 -0.01 -23.40
N GLY A 76 -19.44 -0.04 -24.02
CA GLY A 76 -19.12 -1.02 -25.07
C GLY A 76 -19.08 -2.47 -24.60
N PHE A 77 -18.78 -2.71 -23.32
CA PHE A 77 -18.85 -4.04 -22.71
C PHE A 77 -18.91 -3.95 -21.18
N VAL A 78 -19.75 -4.76 -20.53
CA VAL A 78 -19.72 -5.08 -19.09
C VAL A 78 -19.81 -6.60 -18.99
N LYS A 79 -18.90 -7.24 -18.26
CA LYS A 79 -18.94 -8.70 -18.07
C LYS A 79 -20.22 -9.10 -17.31
N PRO A 80 -21.09 -9.97 -17.86
CA PRO A 80 -22.38 -10.29 -17.25
C PRO A 80 -22.30 -10.86 -15.83
N SER A 81 -21.25 -11.64 -15.53
CA SER A 81 -21.05 -12.24 -14.19
C SER A 81 -20.79 -11.22 -13.08
N ILE A 82 -20.63 -9.94 -13.41
CA ILE A 82 -20.54 -8.88 -12.39
C ILE A 82 -21.94 -8.59 -11.84
N LEU A 83 -22.95 -8.58 -12.71
CA LEU A 83 -24.32 -8.21 -12.36
C LEU A 83 -24.99 -9.26 -11.46
N THR A 84 -24.39 -10.45 -11.35
CA THR A 84 -24.85 -11.54 -10.47
C THR A 84 -24.30 -11.43 -9.06
N LYS A 85 -23.37 -10.52 -8.78
CA LYS A 85 -22.87 -10.26 -7.41
C LYS A 85 -24.01 -9.70 -6.55
N GLU A 86 -24.04 -10.07 -5.26
CA GLU A 86 -25.16 -9.76 -4.36
C GLU A 86 -25.51 -8.26 -4.31
N THR A 87 -24.52 -7.37 -4.16
CA THR A 87 -24.77 -5.92 -4.10
C THR A 87 -25.29 -5.35 -5.42
N TYR A 88 -24.80 -5.84 -6.56
CA TYR A 88 -25.29 -5.45 -7.88
C TYR A 88 -26.72 -5.94 -8.11
N LYS A 89 -27.00 -7.20 -7.77
CA LYS A 89 -28.34 -7.79 -7.87
C LYS A 89 -29.35 -7.04 -6.99
N ALA A 90 -28.99 -6.75 -5.74
CA ALA A 90 -29.85 -6.00 -4.84
C ALA A 90 -30.11 -4.57 -5.35
N TYR A 91 -29.08 -3.89 -5.88
CA TYR A 91 -29.23 -2.57 -6.50
C TYR A 91 -30.13 -2.60 -7.75
N ILE A 92 -30.01 -3.62 -8.60
CA ILE A 92 -30.87 -3.81 -9.78
C ILE A 92 -32.32 -4.10 -9.37
N ASN A 93 -32.53 -4.83 -8.28
CA ASN A 93 -33.88 -5.06 -7.75
C ASN A 93 -34.53 -3.77 -7.24
N LEU A 94 -33.77 -2.85 -6.65
CA LEU A 94 -34.28 -1.52 -6.31
C LEU A 94 -34.75 -0.77 -7.58
N MET A 95 -33.92 -0.77 -8.63
CA MET A 95 -34.27 -0.13 -9.91
C MET A 95 -35.55 -0.66 -10.55
N ASN A 96 -35.78 -1.98 -10.47
CA ASN A 96 -36.86 -2.64 -11.20
C ASN A 96 -38.19 -2.63 -10.45
N ASN A 97 -38.18 -2.63 -9.12
CA ASN A 97 -39.37 -2.93 -8.33
C ASN A 97 -39.90 -1.76 -7.50
N ILE A 98 -39.06 -0.78 -7.17
CA ILE A 98 -39.49 0.29 -6.24
C ILE A 98 -39.44 1.69 -6.84
N TYR A 99 -38.75 1.87 -7.97
CA TYR A 99 -38.39 3.20 -8.46
C TYR A 99 -39.36 3.75 -9.51
N ASN A 100 -39.93 4.92 -9.24
CA ASN A 100 -40.64 5.75 -10.21
C ASN A 100 -39.84 7.02 -10.56
N PRO A 101 -39.56 7.30 -11.83
CA PRO A 101 -38.78 8.47 -12.21
C PRO A 101 -39.51 9.82 -12.10
N ASN A 102 -40.83 9.84 -11.94
CA ASN A 102 -41.62 11.07 -11.86
C ASN A 102 -41.81 11.52 -10.41
N VAL A 103 -41.32 12.71 -10.05
CA VAL A 103 -41.63 13.32 -8.73
C VAL A 103 -43.13 13.62 -8.61
N GLY A 104 -43.66 13.52 -7.40
CA GLY A 104 -45.06 13.79 -7.07
C GLY A 104 -45.99 12.57 -7.14
N VAL A 105 -45.47 11.38 -7.48
CA VAL A 105 -46.23 10.13 -7.48
C VAL A 105 -45.89 9.34 -6.21
N ILE A 106 -46.91 8.97 -5.42
CA ILE A 106 -46.70 8.21 -4.18
C ILE A 106 -46.27 6.78 -4.52
N GLU A 107 -45.11 6.36 -4.03
CA GLU A 107 -44.61 4.99 -4.15
C GLU A 107 -45.22 4.10 -3.03
N MET A 108 -45.57 2.84 -3.33
CA MET A 108 -46.20 1.94 -2.36
C MET A 108 -45.21 1.47 -1.28
N GLU A 109 -45.38 1.93 -0.04
CA GLU A 109 -44.44 1.70 1.08
C GLU A 109 -44.17 0.22 1.45
N LYS A 110 -45.14 -0.69 1.27
CA LYS A 110 -45.04 -2.07 1.80
C LYS A 110 -44.10 -2.99 1.02
N GLU A 111 -44.10 -2.95 -0.32
CA GLU A 111 -43.22 -3.80 -1.14
C GLU A 111 -41.79 -3.26 -1.20
N GLY A 112 -41.61 -1.93 -1.08
CA GLY A 112 -40.30 -1.29 -1.13
C GLY A 112 -39.37 -1.64 0.03
N SER A 113 -39.94 -1.87 1.22
CA SER A 113 -39.17 -2.17 2.44
C SER A 113 -38.30 -3.43 2.32
N LYS A 114 -38.74 -4.46 1.59
CA LYS A 114 -37.96 -5.69 1.38
C LYS A 114 -36.69 -5.39 0.58
N TYR A 115 -36.82 -4.79 -0.60
CA TYR A 115 -35.69 -4.52 -1.48
C TYR A 115 -34.67 -3.56 -0.86
N VAL A 116 -35.16 -2.55 -0.11
CA VAL A 116 -34.29 -1.64 0.66
C VAL A 116 -33.51 -2.42 1.73
N ASN A 117 -34.17 -3.33 2.45
CA ASN A 117 -33.51 -4.17 3.45
C ASN A 117 -32.44 -5.08 2.81
N ASP A 118 -32.76 -5.71 1.68
CA ASP A 118 -31.86 -6.61 0.96
C ASP A 118 -30.60 -5.85 0.49
N PHE A 119 -30.77 -4.66 -0.08
CA PHE A 119 -29.63 -3.83 -0.49
C PHE A 119 -28.79 -3.37 0.70
N CYS A 120 -29.41 -2.84 1.77
CA CYS A 120 -28.66 -2.44 2.95
C CYS A 120 -27.90 -3.62 3.59
N ASN A 121 -28.50 -4.81 3.63
CA ASN A 121 -27.82 -6.02 4.11
C ASN A 121 -26.62 -6.36 3.24
N ALA A 122 -26.82 -6.46 1.92
CA ALA A 122 -25.76 -6.79 0.97
C ALA A 122 -24.57 -5.81 1.09
N VAL A 123 -24.85 -4.50 1.20
CA VAL A 123 -23.81 -3.48 1.41
C VAL A 123 -23.07 -3.68 2.74
N MET A 124 -23.80 -3.94 3.83
CA MET A 124 -23.22 -4.09 5.17
C MET A 124 -22.42 -5.38 5.37
N GLU A 125 -22.69 -6.42 4.57
CA GLU A 125 -21.93 -7.66 4.56
C GLU A 125 -20.57 -7.52 3.86
N THR A 126 -20.41 -6.52 3.00
CA THR A 126 -19.14 -6.25 2.32
C THR A 126 -18.05 -5.77 3.28
N LYS A 127 -16.79 -5.90 2.84
CA LYS A 127 -15.63 -5.34 3.57
C LYS A 127 -15.74 -3.83 3.76
N ILE A 128 -16.25 -3.10 2.76
CA ILE A 128 -16.42 -1.64 2.81
C ILE A 128 -17.48 -1.26 3.85
N GLY A 129 -18.67 -1.89 3.78
CA GLY A 129 -19.76 -1.61 4.71
C GLY A 129 -19.37 -1.89 6.16
N ASN A 130 -18.72 -3.03 6.42
CA ASN A 130 -18.16 -3.34 7.74
C ASN A 130 -17.07 -2.35 8.16
N HIS A 131 -16.19 -1.91 7.24
CA HIS A 131 -15.15 -0.93 7.56
C HIS A 131 -15.74 0.43 7.96
N LEU A 132 -16.76 0.92 7.25
CA LEU A 132 -17.48 2.13 7.60
C LEU A 132 -18.12 2.02 8.99
N TYR A 133 -18.86 0.94 9.25
CA TYR A 133 -19.48 0.69 10.56
C TYR A 133 -18.43 0.66 11.68
N ASN A 134 -17.36 -0.12 11.52
CA ASN A 134 -16.32 -0.28 12.52
C ASN A 134 -15.58 1.03 12.80
N TYR A 135 -15.32 1.84 11.76
CA TYR A 135 -14.74 3.15 11.92
C TYR A 135 -15.64 4.05 12.79
N LEU A 136 -16.93 4.17 12.44
CA LEU A 136 -17.87 4.99 13.19
C LEU A 136 -18.06 4.49 14.63
N ASN A 137 -18.13 3.17 14.84
CA ASN A 137 -18.28 2.55 16.15
C ASN A 137 -17.05 2.80 17.05
N ARG A 138 -15.83 2.72 16.49
CA ARG A 138 -14.58 2.98 17.21
C ARG A 138 -14.55 4.39 17.80
N PHE A 139 -15.11 5.37 17.08
CA PHE A 139 -15.23 6.75 17.54
C PHE A 139 -16.54 7.04 18.26
N LYS A 140 -17.30 6.00 18.64
CA LYS A 140 -18.58 6.08 19.36
C LYS A 140 -19.58 7.02 18.68
N TYR A 141 -19.56 7.07 17.35
CA TYR A 141 -20.48 7.92 16.60
C TYR A 141 -21.93 7.40 16.78
N PRO A 142 -22.93 8.27 17.04
CA PRO A 142 -24.22 7.85 17.59
C PRO A 142 -24.98 6.79 16.78
N ILE A 143 -24.82 6.77 15.46
CA ILE A 143 -25.51 5.81 14.60
C ILE A 143 -24.84 4.43 14.58
N ALA A 144 -23.63 4.29 15.13
CA ALA A 144 -22.83 3.07 15.04
C ALA A 144 -22.75 2.30 16.36
N GLN A 145 -23.71 2.48 17.27
CA GLN A 145 -23.80 1.77 18.55
C GLN A 145 -23.92 0.25 18.39
N ASN A 146 -24.69 -0.17 17.39
CA ASN A 146 -24.81 -1.56 16.96
C ASN A 146 -25.26 -1.61 15.50
N LYS A 147 -25.12 -2.77 14.85
CA LYS A 147 -25.44 -2.93 13.42
C LYS A 147 -26.92 -2.64 13.09
N ASN A 148 -27.85 -2.90 14.00
CA ASN A 148 -29.28 -2.65 13.77
C ASN A 148 -29.59 -1.15 13.77
N VAL A 149 -29.06 -0.40 14.74
CA VAL A 149 -29.18 1.07 14.79
C VAL A 149 -28.55 1.67 13.53
N PHE A 150 -27.33 1.23 13.18
CA PHE A 150 -26.65 1.68 11.98
C PHE A 150 -27.49 1.44 10.73
N LYS A 151 -28.01 0.22 10.55
CA LYS A 151 -28.87 -0.12 9.43
C LYS A 151 -30.13 0.74 9.37
N ASN A 152 -30.83 0.90 10.48
CA ASN A 152 -32.07 1.67 10.52
C ASN A 152 -31.84 3.16 10.23
N THR A 153 -30.75 3.73 10.74
CA THR A 153 -30.40 5.13 10.46
C THR A 153 -29.95 5.32 9.00
N ILE A 154 -29.14 4.40 8.46
CA ILE A 154 -28.76 4.43 7.04
C ILE A 154 -30.00 4.32 6.13
N LYS A 155 -30.94 3.45 6.46
CA LYS A 155 -32.22 3.35 5.76
C LYS A 155 -32.99 4.67 5.81
N GLN A 156 -33.09 5.31 6.98
CA GLN A 156 -33.79 6.59 7.12
C GLN A 156 -33.11 7.70 6.29
N ILE A 157 -31.79 7.82 6.35
CA ILE A 157 -31.04 8.91 5.70
C ILE A 157 -31.13 8.80 4.17
N TRP A 158 -31.07 7.58 3.63
CA TRP A 158 -31.01 7.35 2.18
C TRP A 158 -32.37 7.07 1.54
N PHE A 159 -33.23 6.30 2.21
CA PHE A 159 -34.50 5.81 1.66
C PHE A 159 -35.73 6.43 2.33
N GLY A 160 -35.56 7.25 3.36
CA GLY A 160 -36.67 7.98 3.95
C GLY A 160 -37.19 9.04 2.99
N LEU A 161 -38.51 9.04 2.77
CA LEU A 161 -39.17 9.94 1.83
C LEU A 161 -39.25 11.37 2.38
N TYR A 162 -38.94 12.35 1.53
CA TYR A 162 -39.12 13.77 1.79
C TYR A 162 -39.65 14.52 0.57
N SER A 163 -40.37 15.62 0.81
CA SER A 163 -41.01 16.40 -0.26
C SER A 163 -39.99 17.25 -1.00
N ARG A 164 -39.93 17.11 -2.33
CA ARG A 164 -39.12 17.99 -3.20
C ARG A 164 -39.93 18.93 -4.08
N SER A 165 -41.24 18.72 -4.17
CA SER A 165 -42.19 19.63 -4.82
C SER A 165 -43.60 19.50 -4.22
N ARG A 166 -44.19 20.63 -3.81
CA ARG A 166 -45.63 20.78 -3.49
C ARG A 166 -46.20 19.80 -2.44
N GLY A 167 -45.43 19.41 -1.42
CA GLY A 167 -45.98 18.85 -0.17
C GLY A 167 -46.27 17.34 -0.14
N ALA A 168 -46.04 16.60 -1.23
CA ALA A 168 -46.06 15.13 -1.21
C ALA A 168 -44.68 14.58 -0.82
N LYS A 169 -44.61 13.58 0.07
CA LYS A 169 -43.34 12.86 0.37
C LYS A 169 -43.06 11.89 -0.79
N ASP A 170 -42.30 12.34 -1.78
CA ASP A 170 -42.26 11.74 -3.11
C ASP A 170 -40.86 11.41 -3.62
N SER A 171 -39.83 11.57 -2.79
CA SER A 171 -38.44 11.36 -3.18
C SER A 171 -37.58 10.92 -2.01
N SER A 172 -36.57 10.10 -2.30
CA SER A 172 -35.51 9.75 -1.35
C SER A 172 -34.12 10.23 -1.81
N GLY A 173 -33.16 10.24 -0.87
CA GLY A 173 -31.76 10.57 -1.20
C GLY A 173 -31.16 9.56 -2.17
N PHE A 174 -31.58 8.30 -2.07
CA PHE A 174 -31.14 7.21 -2.93
C PHE A 174 -31.68 7.37 -4.35
N GLU A 175 -32.99 7.58 -4.53
CA GLU A 175 -33.61 7.83 -5.85
C GLU A 175 -32.87 8.95 -6.58
N HIS A 176 -32.70 10.08 -5.93
CA HIS A 176 -32.04 11.21 -6.58
C HIS A 176 -30.60 10.95 -6.94
N VAL A 177 -29.76 10.54 -5.98
CA VAL A 177 -28.32 10.40 -6.22
C VAL A 177 -28.06 9.30 -7.24
N PHE A 178 -28.74 8.16 -7.10
CA PHE A 178 -28.42 6.93 -7.83
C PHE A 178 -29.32 6.69 -9.03
N MET A 179 -30.62 6.96 -8.94
CA MET A 179 -31.60 6.60 -9.98
C MET A 179 -31.92 7.73 -10.96
N GLY A 180 -31.89 8.98 -10.48
CA GLY A 180 -32.33 10.17 -11.20
C GLY A 180 -33.81 10.47 -10.96
N GLU A 181 -34.27 11.67 -11.29
CA GLU A 181 -35.68 12.06 -11.15
C GLU A 181 -36.03 13.13 -12.21
N PHE A 182 -37.27 13.15 -12.69
CA PHE A 182 -37.78 14.25 -13.50
C PHE A 182 -38.36 15.34 -12.60
N LYS A 183 -37.76 16.53 -12.61
CA LYS A 183 -38.25 17.70 -11.88
C LYS A 183 -38.27 18.91 -12.81
N ASN A 184 -39.42 19.57 -12.92
CA ASN A 184 -39.60 20.78 -13.75
C ASN A 184 -39.08 20.63 -15.20
N ASN A 185 -39.42 19.51 -15.86
CA ASN A 185 -38.95 19.17 -17.21
C ASN A 185 -37.41 19.06 -17.36
N GLN A 186 -36.72 18.73 -16.27
CA GLN A 186 -35.28 18.49 -16.23
C GLN A 186 -34.98 17.17 -15.52
N ILE A 187 -33.83 16.56 -15.82
CA ILE A 187 -33.33 15.40 -15.09
C ILE A 187 -32.49 15.89 -13.90
N SER A 188 -32.97 15.64 -12.70
CA SER A 188 -32.26 15.88 -11.45
C SER A 188 -31.52 14.61 -11.01
N GLY A 189 -30.33 14.75 -10.44
CA GLY A 189 -29.60 13.61 -9.88
C GLY A 189 -28.97 12.69 -10.95
N LEU A 190 -29.01 11.37 -10.76
CA LEU A 190 -28.44 10.35 -11.66
C LEU A 190 -26.90 10.47 -11.81
N HIS A 191 -26.19 10.00 -10.79
CA HIS A 191 -24.73 10.11 -10.65
C HIS A 191 -24.03 8.76 -10.46
N ASN A 192 -24.61 7.68 -11.02
CA ASN A 192 -24.09 6.32 -10.88
C ASN A 192 -23.97 5.60 -12.22
N TRP A 193 -22.80 5.00 -12.45
CA TRP A 193 -22.50 4.34 -13.73
C TRP A 193 -23.34 3.08 -13.97
N LEU A 194 -23.72 2.34 -12.92
CA LEU A 194 -24.52 1.13 -13.06
C LEU A 194 -25.95 1.47 -13.49
N ARG A 195 -26.51 2.58 -13.00
CA ARG A 195 -27.79 3.12 -13.49
C ARG A 195 -27.70 3.56 -14.94
N LEU A 196 -26.66 4.30 -15.30
CA LEU A 196 -26.42 4.71 -16.70
C LEU A 196 -26.31 3.50 -17.64
N TYR A 197 -25.56 2.47 -17.22
CA TYR A 197 -25.43 1.23 -17.97
C TYR A 197 -26.77 0.50 -18.13
N TYR A 198 -27.56 0.41 -17.05
CA TYR A 198 -28.88 -0.19 -17.12
C TYR A 198 -29.78 0.52 -18.14
N LEU A 199 -29.84 1.85 -18.11
CA LEU A 199 -30.64 2.64 -19.05
C LEU A 199 -30.17 2.46 -20.50
N GLU A 200 -28.86 2.50 -20.74
CA GLU A 200 -28.29 2.31 -22.08
C GLU A 200 -28.51 0.88 -22.61
N SER A 201 -28.38 -0.14 -21.75
CA SER A 201 -28.65 -1.54 -22.10
C SER A 201 -30.11 -1.79 -22.48
N LYS A 202 -31.02 -0.91 -22.06
CA LYS A 202 -32.46 -0.93 -22.35
C LYS A 202 -32.89 0.29 -23.15
N LYS A 203 -32.02 0.84 -24.01
CA LYS A 203 -32.24 2.11 -24.73
C LYS A 203 -33.60 2.20 -25.44
N GLU A 204 -34.10 1.09 -26.00
CA GLU A 204 -35.39 1.05 -26.71
C GLU A 204 -36.57 1.28 -25.76
N LYS A 205 -36.50 0.73 -24.55
CA LYS A 205 -37.53 0.87 -23.53
C LYS A 205 -37.40 2.19 -22.77
N GLU A 206 -36.18 2.60 -22.46
CA GLU A 206 -35.93 3.76 -21.59
C GLU A 206 -35.73 5.07 -22.35
N ASN A 207 -35.58 5.02 -23.68
CA ASN A 207 -35.23 6.16 -24.54
C ASN A 207 -34.02 6.93 -23.97
N PHE A 208 -32.93 6.18 -23.75
CA PHE A 208 -31.67 6.70 -23.22
C PHE A 208 -30.63 6.80 -24.33
N ASP A 209 -29.88 7.91 -24.32
CA ASP A 209 -28.90 8.23 -25.35
C ASP A 209 -27.69 8.97 -24.75
N TYR A 210 -26.49 8.43 -24.94
CA TYR A 210 -25.24 9.05 -24.50
C TYR A 210 -24.78 10.08 -25.54
N MET A 211 -24.65 11.35 -25.15
CA MET A 211 -24.43 12.44 -26.11
C MET A 211 -22.96 12.91 -26.21
N GLY A 212 -22.09 12.52 -25.27
CA GLY A 212 -20.66 12.85 -25.32
C GLY A 212 -20.00 13.11 -23.97
N LEU A 213 -18.67 13.15 -23.98
CA LEU A 213 -17.83 13.36 -22.80
C LEU A 213 -17.69 14.85 -22.52
N ILE A 214 -17.98 15.31 -21.31
CA ILE A 214 -17.73 16.71 -20.91
C ILE A 214 -16.34 16.82 -20.33
N ASP A 215 -16.01 15.95 -19.36
CA ASP A 215 -14.71 15.96 -18.72
C ASP A 215 -14.37 14.62 -18.05
N LYS A 216 -13.08 14.35 -17.88
CA LYS A 216 -12.54 13.14 -17.25
C LYS A 216 -11.29 13.49 -16.44
N VAL A 217 -11.36 13.31 -15.12
CA VAL A 217 -10.25 13.63 -14.19
C VAL A 217 -9.27 12.46 -14.02
N SER A 218 -9.72 11.22 -14.24
CA SER A 218 -8.88 10.01 -14.27
C SER A 218 -9.70 8.82 -14.78
N ASP A 219 -9.16 7.59 -14.71
CA ASP A 219 -9.93 6.37 -14.98
C ASP A 219 -11.05 6.06 -13.96
N CYS A 220 -11.16 6.81 -12.86
CA CYS A 220 -12.17 6.56 -11.83
C CYS A 220 -13.35 7.55 -11.83
N THR A 221 -13.32 8.66 -12.57
CA THR A 221 -14.43 9.65 -12.58
C THR A 221 -14.59 10.31 -13.94
N ALA A 222 -15.84 10.44 -14.41
CA ALA A 222 -16.18 11.19 -15.62
C ALA A 222 -17.42 12.05 -15.40
N ASN A 223 -17.58 13.06 -16.27
CA ASN A 223 -18.78 13.85 -16.43
C ASN A 223 -19.21 13.79 -17.90
N ILE A 224 -20.45 13.43 -18.13
CA ILE A 224 -21.00 13.21 -19.46
C ILE A 224 -22.28 14.00 -19.67
N GLN A 225 -22.65 14.21 -20.93
CA GLN A 225 -23.97 14.64 -21.32
C GLN A 225 -24.76 13.43 -21.84
N PHE A 226 -26.06 13.38 -21.54
CA PHE A 226 -26.96 12.34 -22.06
C PHE A 226 -28.39 12.85 -22.17
N LYS A 227 -29.20 12.16 -22.96
CA LYS A 227 -30.64 12.35 -23.07
C LYS A 227 -31.34 11.14 -22.45
N TRP A 228 -32.40 11.39 -21.68
CA TRP A 228 -33.27 10.35 -21.16
C TRP A 228 -34.73 10.78 -21.29
N ARG A 229 -35.54 9.96 -21.97
CA ARG A 229 -36.95 10.26 -22.31
C ARG A 229 -37.13 11.64 -22.94
N ASN A 230 -36.29 11.95 -23.92
CA ASN A 230 -36.26 13.22 -24.67
C ASN A 230 -35.84 14.47 -23.87
N ILE A 231 -35.44 14.32 -22.61
CA ILE A 231 -34.91 15.42 -21.80
C ILE A 231 -33.39 15.32 -21.77
N ILE A 232 -32.69 16.41 -22.08
CA ILE A 232 -31.23 16.46 -22.04
C ILE A 232 -30.79 16.77 -20.61
N LYS A 233 -29.90 15.93 -20.06
CA LYS A 233 -29.14 16.24 -18.86
C LYS A 233 -27.81 16.88 -19.28
N PRO A 234 -27.61 18.19 -19.02
CA PRO A 234 -26.44 18.92 -19.53
C PRO A 234 -25.12 18.42 -18.95
N GLY A 235 -25.14 17.82 -17.75
CA GLY A 235 -23.98 17.18 -17.12
C GLY A 235 -24.37 16.18 -16.03
N GLY A 236 -23.73 15.01 -16.04
CA GLY A 236 -23.87 13.97 -15.04
C GLY A 236 -22.50 13.38 -14.72
N SER A 237 -22.00 13.69 -13.53
CA SER A 237 -20.73 13.18 -13.03
C SER A 237 -20.91 11.93 -12.17
N PHE A 238 -19.99 10.98 -12.29
CA PHE A 238 -20.10 9.68 -11.60
C PHE A 238 -18.73 9.01 -11.45
N PHE A 239 -18.66 8.02 -10.54
CA PHE A 239 -17.52 7.12 -10.43
C PHE A 239 -17.57 6.00 -11.48
N ILE A 240 -16.42 5.62 -12.02
CA ILE A 240 -16.30 4.61 -13.07
C ILE A 240 -15.93 3.25 -12.46
N GLY A 241 -16.80 2.26 -12.70
CA GLY A 241 -16.53 0.84 -12.41
C GLY A 241 -16.42 0.50 -10.93
N THR A 242 -16.76 1.41 -10.02
CA THR A 242 -16.89 1.15 -8.58
C THR A 242 -18.09 0.23 -8.29
N SER A 243 -18.09 -0.44 -7.15
CA SER A 243 -19.26 -1.23 -6.72
C SER A 243 -20.37 -0.34 -6.13
N PRO A 244 -21.63 -0.82 -6.08
CA PRO A 244 -22.72 -0.10 -5.41
C PRO A 244 -22.39 0.29 -3.96
N GLU A 245 -21.77 -0.61 -3.22
CA GLU A 245 -21.36 -0.39 -1.83
C GLU A 245 -20.22 0.63 -1.69
N PHE A 246 -19.33 0.75 -2.69
CA PHE A 246 -18.28 1.77 -2.69
C PHE A 246 -18.91 3.17 -2.81
N ASP A 247 -19.72 3.40 -3.84
CA ASP A 247 -20.38 4.70 -4.07
C ASP A 247 -21.24 5.07 -2.86
N PHE A 248 -22.06 4.12 -2.38
CA PHE A 248 -22.94 4.30 -1.24
C PHE A 248 -22.18 4.64 0.04
N SER A 249 -21.08 3.94 0.33
CA SER A 249 -20.30 4.16 1.56
C SER A 249 -19.46 5.44 1.50
N VAL A 250 -18.90 5.80 0.34
CA VAL A 250 -18.18 7.06 0.16
C VAL A 250 -19.12 8.24 0.31
N TYR A 251 -20.29 8.22 -0.34
CA TYR A 251 -21.27 9.29 -0.20
C TYR A 251 -21.83 9.38 1.21
N THR A 252 -22.07 8.24 1.88
CA THR A 252 -22.48 8.21 3.29
C THR A 252 -21.43 8.88 4.18
N LEU A 253 -20.16 8.47 4.07
CA LEU A 253 -19.07 9.03 4.88
C LEU A 253 -18.91 10.54 4.62
N CYS A 254 -18.92 10.96 3.35
CA CYS A 254 -18.85 12.38 2.97
C CYS A 254 -20.04 13.17 3.51
N PHE A 255 -21.25 12.63 3.44
CA PHE A 255 -22.44 13.27 3.98
C PHE A 255 -22.35 13.45 5.50
N LEU A 256 -22.02 12.39 6.24
CA LEU A 256 -21.87 12.44 7.69
C LEU A 256 -20.79 13.46 8.10
N ALA A 257 -19.68 13.53 7.37
CA ALA A 257 -18.55 14.39 7.67
C ALA A 257 -18.72 15.86 7.23
N LYS A 258 -19.36 16.10 6.10
CA LYS A 258 -19.24 17.38 5.36
C LYS A 258 -20.56 17.97 4.88
N ARG A 259 -21.73 17.45 5.30
CA ARG A 259 -23.04 18.00 4.88
C ARG A 259 -23.24 19.50 5.15
N LYS A 260 -22.58 20.09 6.15
CA LYS A 260 -22.61 21.55 6.41
C LYS A 260 -21.57 22.35 5.60
N GLU A 261 -20.46 21.72 5.23
CA GLU A 261 -19.38 22.32 4.43
C GLU A 261 -19.63 22.17 2.91
N LYS A 262 -20.59 21.32 2.52
CA LYS A 262 -20.99 20.95 1.15
C LYS A 262 -19.93 20.24 0.32
N ILE A 263 -18.65 20.44 0.58
CA ILE A 263 -17.54 19.84 -0.17
C ILE A 263 -16.79 18.85 0.70
N CYS A 264 -16.72 17.61 0.23
CA CYS A 264 -15.95 16.53 0.80
C CYS A 264 -14.73 16.23 -0.09
N GLU A 265 -13.51 16.45 0.43
CA GLU A 265 -12.29 16.12 -0.29
C GLU A 265 -11.79 14.71 0.04
N ILE A 266 -11.74 13.85 -0.97
CA ILE A 266 -11.28 12.46 -0.86
C ILE A 266 -10.10 12.22 -1.81
N GLU A 267 -9.38 11.11 -1.63
CA GLU A 267 -8.30 10.70 -2.54
C GLU A 267 -8.58 9.28 -3.04
N ILE A 268 -8.62 9.10 -4.35
CA ILE A 268 -8.81 7.81 -5.01
C ILE A 268 -7.63 7.59 -5.96
N LYS A 269 -6.85 6.52 -5.75
CA LYS A 269 -5.65 6.20 -6.55
C LYS A 269 -4.67 7.37 -6.74
N GLY A 270 -4.47 8.19 -5.70
CA GLY A 270 -3.60 9.36 -5.81
C GLY A 270 -4.25 10.61 -6.43
N CYS A 271 -5.50 10.52 -6.88
CA CYS A 271 -6.26 11.65 -7.38
C CYS A 271 -7.13 12.27 -6.29
N LEU A 272 -6.92 13.56 -6.03
CA LEU A 272 -7.86 14.35 -5.23
C LEU A 272 -9.19 14.44 -5.98
N VAL A 273 -10.26 13.97 -5.35
CA VAL A 273 -11.63 14.06 -5.85
C VAL A 273 -12.44 14.88 -4.85
N ARG A 274 -13.24 15.82 -5.34
CA ARG A 274 -14.17 16.60 -4.52
C ARG A 274 -15.57 16.02 -4.72
N ILE A 275 -16.25 15.67 -3.64
CA ILE A 275 -17.65 15.26 -3.66
C ILE A 275 -18.49 16.42 -3.14
N GLU A 276 -19.45 16.86 -3.93
CA GLU A 276 -20.47 17.80 -3.48
C GLU A 276 -21.57 17.03 -2.77
N VAL A 277 -21.92 17.44 -1.55
CA VAL A 277 -22.96 16.84 -0.71
C VAL A 277 -23.91 17.90 -0.19
N HIS A 278 -25.20 17.58 -0.15
CA HIS A 278 -26.25 18.46 0.40
C HIS A 278 -27.14 17.67 1.34
N ASP A 279 -27.63 18.31 2.41
CA ASP A 279 -28.68 17.76 3.27
C ASP A 279 -30.07 18.26 2.85
N SER A 280 -31.07 17.43 3.14
CA SER A 280 -32.48 17.81 3.17
C SER A 280 -32.98 17.62 4.59
N ILE A 281 -33.68 18.61 5.14
CA ILE A 281 -34.18 18.56 6.51
C ILE A 281 -35.69 18.69 6.47
N MET A 282 -36.40 17.69 7.01
CA MET A 282 -37.85 17.69 7.07
C MET A 282 -38.31 17.09 8.40
N ASN A 283 -39.23 17.77 9.09
CA ASN A 283 -39.77 17.35 10.39
C ASN A 283 -38.69 17.00 11.44
N GLY A 284 -37.55 17.69 11.41
CA GLY A 284 -36.43 17.45 12.34
C GLY A 284 -35.52 16.26 11.97
N HIS A 285 -35.83 15.53 10.89
CA HIS A 285 -34.98 14.47 10.36
C HIS A 285 -34.07 14.98 9.25
N VAL A 286 -32.87 14.42 9.16
CA VAL A 286 -31.85 14.77 8.16
C VAL A 286 -31.76 13.64 7.13
N TYR A 287 -31.79 14.00 5.86
CA TYR A 287 -31.72 13.10 4.71
C TYR A 287 -30.59 13.52 3.77
N VAL A 288 -30.06 12.59 2.98
CA VAL A 288 -29.16 12.93 1.88
C VAL A 288 -29.97 13.65 0.80
N GLY A 289 -29.59 14.89 0.50
CA GLY A 289 -30.17 15.70 -0.57
C GLY A 289 -29.57 15.35 -1.92
N SER A 290 -28.29 15.64 -2.10
CA SER A 290 -27.48 15.30 -3.28
C SER A 290 -26.10 14.82 -2.84
N ALA A 291 -25.46 13.95 -3.62
CA ALA A 291 -24.08 13.54 -3.44
C ALA A 291 -23.49 13.14 -4.81
N PHE A 292 -22.44 13.82 -5.29
CA PHE A 292 -21.81 13.49 -6.56
C PHE A 292 -20.39 14.04 -6.69
N PRO A 293 -19.51 13.40 -7.49
CA PRO A 293 -18.17 13.92 -7.72
C PRO A 293 -18.20 15.17 -8.59
N ILE A 294 -17.41 16.16 -8.23
CA ILE A 294 -17.08 17.29 -9.10
C ILE A 294 -15.93 16.85 -10.00
N VAL A 295 -16.16 16.88 -11.31
CA VAL A 295 -15.18 16.46 -12.32
C VAL A 295 -14.76 17.69 -13.11
N ASN A 296 -13.54 18.15 -12.84
CA ASN A 296 -12.86 19.23 -13.55
C ASN A 296 -11.39 18.85 -13.72
N SER A 297 -10.98 18.44 -14.92
CA SER A 297 -9.61 18.01 -15.23
C SER A 297 -8.59 19.13 -15.09
N ARG A 298 -8.99 20.40 -15.20
CA ARG A 298 -8.08 21.55 -15.04
C ARG A 298 -7.68 21.78 -13.58
N GLU A 299 -8.56 21.42 -12.65
CA GLU A 299 -8.31 21.51 -11.20
C GLU A 299 -7.86 20.18 -10.59
N ALA A 300 -7.79 19.12 -11.41
CA ALA A 300 -7.44 17.78 -10.97
C ALA A 300 -6.00 17.72 -10.44
N LYS A 301 -5.88 17.51 -9.13
CA LYS A 301 -4.61 17.16 -8.49
C LYS A 301 -4.47 15.64 -8.43
N CYS A 302 -4.18 15.04 -9.58
CA CYS A 302 -3.80 13.64 -9.67
C CYS A 302 -2.29 13.48 -9.47
N LYS A 303 -1.90 12.79 -8.40
CA LYS A 303 -0.57 12.19 -8.31
C LYS A 303 -0.47 11.23 -9.49
N THR A 304 0.33 11.57 -10.49
CA THR A 304 0.42 10.84 -11.78
C THR A 304 0.52 9.33 -11.56
N SER A 305 -0.55 8.61 -11.93
CA SER A 305 -0.78 7.17 -11.74
C SER A 305 0.02 6.27 -12.71
N ASN A 306 1.23 6.69 -13.09
CA ASN A 306 2.18 5.89 -13.85
C ASN A 306 3.18 5.14 -12.94
N ASP A 307 3.03 5.26 -11.62
CA ASP A 307 3.87 4.54 -10.68
C ASP A 307 3.20 3.27 -10.19
N LEU A 308 3.90 2.19 -10.44
CA LEU A 308 3.70 0.90 -9.82
C LEU A 308 3.60 1.07 -8.30
N THR A 309 2.40 0.90 -7.75
CA THR A 309 2.17 0.97 -6.31
C THR A 309 2.28 -0.42 -5.74
N ILE A 310 3.35 -0.66 -4.96
CA ILE A 310 3.56 -1.91 -4.23
C ILE A 310 3.70 -1.57 -2.74
N SER A 311 2.88 -2.21 -1.92
CA SER A 311 2.88 -2.05 -0.47
C SER A 311 4.15 -2.63 0.15
N ASN A 312 4.51 -2.17 1.36
CA ASN A 312 5.68 -2.72 2.06
C ASN A 312 5.48 -4.20 2.44
N LYS A 313 4.24 -4.62 2.71
CA LYS A 313 3.91 -6.03 2.97
C LYS A 313 4.20 -6.90 1.74
N GLU A 314 3.81 -6.46 0.55
CA GLU A 314 4.07 -7.23 -0.67
C GLU A 314 5.56 -7.29 -1.03
N ILE A 315 6.31 -6.21 -0.76
CA ILE A 315 7.78 -6.24 -0.88
C ILE A 315 8.36 -7.24 0.13
N GLN A 316 7.90 -7.24 1.37
CA GLN A 316 8.33 -8.19 2.40
C GLN A 316 8.05 -9.63 1.98
N ASP A 317 6.83 -9.93 1.53
CA ASP A 317 6.42 -11.25 1.11
C ASP A 317 7.24 -11.72 -0.10
N PHE A 318 7.49 -10.84 -1.07
CA PHE A 318 8.36 -11.13 -2.22
C PHE A 318 9.80 -11.39 -1.81
N VAL A 319 10.38 -10.57 -0.92
CA VAL A 319 11.74 -10.72 -0.41
C VAL A 319 11.90 -12.06 0.31
N ASN A 320 10.98 -12.38 1.22
CA ASN A 320 10.97 -13.66 1.94
C ASN A 320 10.97 -14.84 0.97
N GLU A 321 10.18 -14.72 -0.08
CA GLU A 321 10.07 -15.75 -1.11
C GLU A 321 11.36 -15.90 -1.91
N ILE A 322 11.90 -14.82 -2.50
CA ILE A 322 13.10 -14.92 -3.33
C ILE A 322 14.35 -15.28 -2.52
N TYR A 323 14.42 -14.88 -1.25
CA TYR A 323 15.52 -15.24 -0.34
C TYR A 323 15.52 -16.75 -0.08
N LYS A 324 14.35 -17.36 0.12
CA LYS A 324 14.21 -18.81 0.26
C LYS A 324 14.60 -19.56 -1.02
N PHE A 325 14.40 -18.96 -2.19
CA PHE A 325 14.67 -19.57 -3.50
C PHE A 325 16.00 -19.13 -4.14
N ASP A 326 16.89 -18.50 -3.38
CA ASP A 326 18.22 -18.14 -3.87
C ASP A 326 19.17 -19.35 -3.89
N GLU A 327 18.88 -20.30 -4.78
CA GLU A 327 19.66 -21.54 -4.98
C GLU A 327 21.13 -21.27 -5.39
N ASN A 328 21.37 -20.08 -5.95
CA ASN A 328 22.69 -19.68 -6.40
C ASN A 328 23.50 -18.92 -5.35
N ALA A 329 22.88 -18.50 -4.23
CA ALA A 329 23.57 -17.89 -3.09
C ALA A 329 24.74 -18.74 -2.58
N VAL A 330 25.63 -18.08 -1.86
CA VAL A 330 26.77 -18.70 -1.20
C VAL A 330 26.31 -19.39 0.08
N THR A 331 26.67 -20.66 0.25
CA THR A 331 26.47 -21.39 1.50
C THR A 331 27.58 -21.05 2.50
N ASN A 332 27.33 -21.22 3.80
CA ASN A 332 28.23 -20.75 4.87
C ASN A 332 29.69 -21.24 4.78
N ASN A 333 29.96 -22.38 4.13
CA ASN A 333 31.32 -22.92 3.97
C ASN A 333 32.04 -22.42 2.71
N TYR A 334 31.38 -21.62 1.87
CA TYR A 334 31.89 -21.22 0.55
C TYR A 334 32.36 -19.76 0.53
N LEU A 335 32.23 -19.05 1.65
CA LEU A 335 32.67 -17.66 1.83
C LEU A 335 33.16 -17.45 3.26
N HIS A 336 34.43 -17.08 3.42
CA HIS A 336 35.00 -16.68 4.71
C HIS A 336 35.45 -15.23 4.63
N LEU A 337 34.92 -14.42 5.54
CA LEU A 337 35.20 -12.98 5.61
C LEU A 337 36.04 -12.65 6.83
N ASN A 338 36.91 -11.65 6.67
CA ASN A 338 37.74 -11.06 7.70
C ASN A 338 37.46 -9.57 7.82
N PHE A 339 36.42 -9.23 8.57
CA PHE A 339 36.01 -7.83 8.77
C PHE A 339 37.05 -6.99 9.52
N GLN A 340 37.93 -7.60 10.32
CA GLN A 340 38.97 -6.90 11.08
C GLN A 340 38.36 -5.86 12.04
N LYS A 341 38.84 -4.61 12.06
CA LYS A 341 38.39 -3.58 13.01
C LYS A 341 37.28 -2.70 12.45
N ASP A 342 36.40 -2.24 13.34
CA ASP A 342 35.43 -1.21 13.03
C ASP A 342 36.10 0.16 12.90
N ILE A 343 35.47 1.04 12.12
CA ILE A 343 35.97 2.39 11.85
C ILE A 343 34.87 3.43 11.89
N HIS A 344 35.24 4.66 12.18
CA HIS A 344 34.40 5.82 11.98
C HIS A 344 34.61 6.42 10.57
N ILE A 345 33.58 7.04 9.99
CA ILE A 345 33.63 7.57 8.62
C ILE A 345 34.80 8.56 8.39
N LYS A 346 35.20 9.29 9.43
CA LYS A 346 36.27 10.30 9.40
C LYS A 346 37.68 9.70 9.53
N ASP A 347 37.80 8.41 9.86
CA ASP A 347 39.08 7.77 10.10
C ASP A 347 39.91 7.74 8.81
N LYS A 348 41.16 8.17 8.90
CA LYS A 348 42.07 8.20 7.74
C LYS A 348 43.05 7.04 7.72
N ARG A 349 43.21 6.36 8.86
CA ARG A 349 44.10 5.22 9.01
C ARG A 349 43.44 3.98 8.42
N ASP A 350 44.27 3.10 7.88
CA ASP A 350 43.85 1.78 7.52
C ASP A 350 43.78 0.92 8.79
N ASN A 351 42.60 0.38 9.08
CA ASN A 351 42.34 -0.46 10.23
C ASN A 351 42.09 -1.93 9.82
N ALA A 352 42.35 -2.27 8.55
CA ALA A 352 42.13 -3.58 7.98
C ALA A 352 43.29 -4.00 7.04
N PRO A 353 44.50 -4.24 7.57
CA PRO A 353 45.69 -4.55 6.78
C PRO A 353 45.59 -5.87 5.96
N GLU A 354 44.65 -6.76 6.30
CA GLU A 354 44.44 -8.02 5.60
C GLU A 354 43.26 -7.93 4.61
N PRO A 355 43.14 -8.85 3.63
CA PRO A 355 41.97 -8.91 2.77
C PRO A 355 40.67 -9.17 3.54
N LEU A 356 39.57 -8.56 3.09
CA LEU A 356 38.22 -8.87 3.58
C LEU A 356 37.80 -10.28 3.19
N PHE A 357 38.10 -10.72 1.96
CA PHE A 357 37.74 -12.04 1.45
C PHE A 357 38.88 -13.04 1.68
N LYS A 358 38.88 -13.73 2.83
CA LYS A 358 39.84 -14.80 3.12
C LYS A 358 39.68 -16.02 2.22
N TYR A 359 38.43 -16.34 1.88
CA TYR A 359 38.13 -17.46 0.99
C TYR A 359 36.81 -17.25 0.28
N VAL A 360 36.80 -17.55 -1.03
CA VAL A 360 35.58 -17.68 -1.83
C VAL A 360 35.72 -18.93 -2.70
N ASN A 361 34.78 -19.86 -2.58
CA ASN A 361 34.83 -21.10 -3.35
C ASN A 361 34.67 -20.82 -4.85
N SER A 362 35.66 -21.24 -5.65
CA SER A 362 35.71 -20.94 -7.09
C SER A 362 34.61 -21.64 -7.90
N SER A 363 33.99 -22.70 -7.38
CA SER A 363 32.87 -23.38 -8.04
C SER A 363 31.64 -22.50 -8.23
N LEU A 364 31.46 -21.47 -7.38
CA LEU A 364 30.39 -20.49 -7.52
C LEU A 364 30.42 -19.81 -8.89
N PHE A 365 31.62 -19.49 -9.39
CA PHE A 365 31.81 -18.79 -10.66
C PHE A 365 31.52 -19.65 -11.89
N LYS A 366 31.32 -20.96 -11.72
CA LYS A 366 30.87 -21.88 -12.78
C LYS A 366 29.35 -21.86 -12.94
N LYS A 367 28.59 -21.37 -11.96
CA LYS A 367 27.13 -21.28 -12.03
C LYS A 367 26.72 -20.34 -13.18
N PRO A 368 25.62 -20.61 -13.91
CA PRO A 368 25.26 -19.85 -15.11
C PRO A 368 25.12 -18.34 -14.90
N THR A 369 24.52 -17.90 -13.80
CA THR A 369 24.31 -16.47 -13.53
C THR A 369 25.60 -15.76 -13.13
N TYR A 370 26.47 -16.40 -12.34
CA TYR A 370 27.80 -15.89 -12.03
C TYR A 370 28.65 -15.78 -13.28
N LYS A 371 28.70 -16.83 -14.12
CA LYS A 371 29.46 -16.81 -15.38
C LYS A 371 29.01 -15.67 -16.29
N ALA A 372 27.70 -15.49 -16.45
CA ALA A 372 27.15 -14.41 -17.28
C ALA A 372 27.43 -13.02 -16.67
N TYR A 373 27.40 -12.88 -15.35
CA TYR A 373 27.76 -11.64 -14.66
C TYR A 373 29.25 -11.29 -14.82
N LEU A 374 30.15 -12.28 -14.71
CA LEU A 374 31.59 -12.08 -14.89
C LEU A 374 31.94 -11.64 -16.31
N ALA A 375 31.26 -12.21 -17.32
CA ALA A 375 31.41 -11.80 -18.72
C ALA A 375 30.94 -10.37 -19.01
N LEU A 376 30.27 -9.70 -18.07
CA LEU A 376 29.97 -8.28 -18.19
C LEU A 376 31.11 -7.41 -17.64
N MET A 377 31.95 -7.91 -16.73
CA MET A 377 32.91 -7.08 -15.97
C MET A 377 34.06 -6.51 -16.79
N ASP A 378 34.50 -7.25 -17.81
CA ASP A 378 35.61 -6.90 -18.69
C ASP A 378 35.28 -5.77 -19.66
N ASN A 379 33.99 -5.48 -19.85
CA ASN A 379 33.51 -4.45 -20.77
C ASN A 379 33.59 -3.02 -20.22
N TYR A 380 33.88 -2.83 -18.93
CA TYR A 380 33.73 -1.53 -18.26
C TYR A 380 35.05 -0.86 -17.93
N ILE A 381 35.13 0.44 -18.21
CA ILE A 381 36.26 1.31 -17.89
C ILE A 381 35.89 2.15 -16.66
N PRO A 382 36.60 2.01 -15.52
CA PRO A 382 36.21 2.70 -14.28
C PRO A 382 36.21 4.23 -14.34
N GLU A 383 36.94 4.86 -15.25
CA GLU A 383 37.02 6.31 -15.37
C GLU A 383 35.85 6.92 -16.18
N VAL A 384 35.02 7.75 -15.52
CA VAL A 384 33.92 8.48 -16.18
C VAL A 384 34.42 9.50 -17.22
N GLY A 385 33.58 9.85 -18.19
CA GLY A 385 33.84 10.87 -19.22
C GLY A 385 34.47 10.33 -20.50
N LYS A 386 34.63 9.01 -20.64
CA LYS A 386 34.94 8.35 -21.91
C LYS A 386 33.64 7.84 -22.52
N GLU A 387 33.43 8.11 -23.80
CA GLU A 387 32.24 7.62 -24.50
C GLU A 387 32.23 6.08 -24.49
N GLU A 388 31.11 5.51 -24.07
CA GLU A 388 30.93 4.07 -24.04
C GLU A 388 30.01 3.66 -25.20
N ASN A 389 30.50 2.77 -26.05
CA ASN A 389 29.72 2.23 -27.16
C ASN A 389 29.28 0.80 -26.86
N ILE A 390 27.99 0.51 -27.02
CA ILE A 390 27.46 -0.85 -26.91
C ILE A 390 27.84 -1.62 -28.18
N THR A 391 28.93 -2.39 -28.10
CA THR A 391 29.35 -3.30 -29.17
C THR A 391 28.39 -4.49 -29.29
N LEU A 392 28.43 -5.19 -30.43
CA LEU A 392 27.63 -6.42 -30.62
C LEU A 392 28.00 -7.52 -29.61
N ALA A 393 29.27 -7.57 -29.17
CA ALA A 393 29.71 -8.48 -28.12
C ALA A 393 29.07 -8.14 -26.77
N LYS A 394 29.15 -6.87 -26.35
CA LYS A 394 28.53 -6.39 -25.11
C LYS A 394 27.01 -6.60 -25.11
N ASP A 395 26.33 -6.34 -26.24
CA ASP A 395 24.90 -6.60 -26.38
C ASP A 395 24.55 -8.10 -26.20
N ARG A 396 25.40 -8.99 -26.73
CA ARG A 396 25.24 -10.45 -26.57
C ARG A 396 25.43 -10.88 -25.12
N GLU A 397 26.40 -10.31 -24.41
CA GLU A 397 26.63 -10.59 -22.99
C GLU A 397 25.47 -10.10 -22.11
N ILE A 398 24.93 -8.91 -22.39
CA ILE A 398 23.73 -8.38 -21.73
C ILE A 398 22.53 -9.34 -21.92
N LYS A 399 22.30 -9.80 -23.16
CA LYS A 399 21.24 -10.79 -23.46
C LYS A 399 21.48 -12.11 -22.74
N ASN A 400 22.72 -12.59 -22.70
CA ASN A 400 23.08 -13.83 -22.00
C ASN A 400 22.85 -13.71 -20.48
N PHE A 401 23.17 -12.56 -19.89
CA PHE A 401 22.92 -12.27 -18.48
C PHE A 401 21.43 -12.25 -18.16
N PHE A 402 20.60 -11.56 -18.95
CA PHE A 402 19.15 -11.58 -18.77
C PHE A 402 18.57 -12.99 -18.94
N LYS A 403 19.00 -13.73 -19.95
CA LYS A 403 18.57 -15.12 -20.16
C LYS A 403 18.93 -16.00 -18.94
N ALA A 404 20.13 -15.84 -18.39
CA ALA A 404 20.57 -16.58 -17.21
C ALA A 404 19.70 -16.23 -15.98
N ILE A 405 19.51 -14.95 -15.68
CA ILE A 405 18.67 -14.48 -14.57
C ILE A 405 17.22 -14.95 -14.72
N MET A 406 16.63 -14.77 -15.89
CA MET A 406 15.21 -15.08 -16.12
C MET A 406 14.90 -16.59 -16.09
N LYS A 407 15.93 -17.45 -16.27
CA LYS A 407 15.82 -18.90 -16.10
C LYS A 407 15.73 -19.32 -14.63
N THR A 408 16.18 -18.47 -13.70
CA THR A 408 16.10 -18.75 -12.26
C THR A 408 14.68 -18.61 -11.74
N ARG A 409 14.41 -19.21 -10.57
CA ARG A 409 13.14 -19.04 -9.86
C ARG A 409 12.93 -17.58 -9.45
N ILE A 410 13.99 -16.88 -9.03
CA ILE A 410 13.95 -15.46 -8.63
C ILE A 410 13.52 -14.58 -9.80
N GLY A 411 14.22 -14.65 -10.94
CA GLY A 411 13.89 -13.83 -12.12
C GLY A 411 12.48 -14.10 -12.65
N SER A 412 12.07 -15.37 -12.68
CA SER A 412 10.70 -15.77 -13.04
C SER A 412 9.65 -15.21 -12.07
N LYS A 413 9.93 -15.20 -10.76
CA LYS A 413 9.04 -14.62 -9.74
C LYS A 413 8.92 -13.12 -9.86
N LEU A 414 10.01 -12.40 -10.11
CA LEU A 414 9.97 -10.95 -10.35
C LEU A 414 9.02 -10.60 -11.49
N PHE A 415 9.16 -11.26 -12.64
CA PHE A 415 8.27 -11.04 -13.78
C PHE A 415 6.81 -11.36 -13.45
N LYS A 416 6.53 -12.51 -12.82
CA LYS A 416 5.17 -12.90 -12.43
C LYS A 416 4.55 -11.92 -11.43
N PHE A 417 5.33 -11.48 -10.44
CA PHE A 417 4.91 -10.52 -9.44
C PHE A 417 4.54 -9.17 -10.08
N LEU A 418 5.43 -8.60 -10.89
CA LEU A 418 5.15 -7.34 -11.60
C LEU A 418 3.98 -7.48 -12.60
N LYS A 419 3.82 -8.64 -13.22
CA LYS A 419 2.67 -8.95 -14.07
C LYS A 419 1.36 -9.01 -13.29
N SER A 420 1.36 -9.56 -12.08
CA SER A 420 0.20 -9.55 -11.18
C SER A 420 -0.20 -8.13 -10.74
N LYS A 421 0.72 -7.17 -10.85
CA LYS A 421 0.48 -5.74 -10.62
C LYS A 421 0.09 -4.96 -11.87
N GLU A 422 -0.24 -5.68 -12.94
CA GLU A 422 -0.61 -5.11 -14.25
C GLU A 422 0.43 -4.10 -14.75
N TYR A 423 1.71 -4.31 -14.41
CA TYR A 423 2.75 -3.36 -14.76
C TYR A 423 2.94 -3.33 -16.29
N LYS A 424 2.85 -2.13 -16.89
CA LYS A 424 2.68 -1.94 -18.34
C LYS A 424 3.69 -2.65 -19.25
N HIS A 425 4.89 -2.95 -18.74
CA HIS A 425 5.96 -3.63 -19.49
C HIS A 425 6.05 -5.15 -19.21
N THR A 426 5.01 -5.75 -18.66
CA THR A 426 5.01 -7.19 -18.28
C THR A 426 4.00 -8.02 -19.08
N LYS A 427 3.49 -7.48 -20.20
CA LYS A 427 2.59 -8.25 -21.09
C LYS A 427 3.32 -9.47 -21.64
N THR A 428 4.55 -9.27 -22.10
CA THR A 428 5.44 -10.32 -22.60
C THR A 428 6.80 -10.28 -21.90
N LYS A 429 7.52 -11.41 -21.90
CA LYS A 429 8.90 -11.46 -21.39
C LYS A 429 9.84 -10.55 -22.20
N TYR A 430 9.59 -10.40 -23.50
CA TYR A 430 10.35 -9.54 -24.38
C TYR A 430 10.21 -8.05 -24.03
N GLU A 431 8.99 -7.56 -23.78
CA GLU A 431 8.78 -6.19 -23.32
C GLU A 431 9.44 -5.92 -21.97
N PHE A 432 9.40 -6.92 -21.08
CA PHE A 432 10.03 -6.82 -19.77
C PHE A 432 11.55 -6.75 -19.89
N GLU A 433 12.15 -7.59 -20.72
CA GLU A 433 13.59 -7.55 -21.00
C GLU A 433 13.99 -6.20 -21.62
N LYS A 434 13.19 -5.66 -22.55
CA LYS A 434 13.42 -4.32 -23.12
C LYS A 434 13.42 -3.23 -22.05
N LEU A 435 12.50 -3.30 -21.10
CA LEU A 435 12.49 -2.39 -19.95
C LEU A 435 13.75 -2.55 -19.09
N LEU A 436 14.10 -3.79 -18.70
CA LEU A 436 15.28 -4.05 -17.88
C LEU A 436 16.55 -3.54 -18.57
N LYS A 437 16.67 -3.78 -19.88
CA LYS A 437 17.77 -3.26 -20.70
C LYS A 437 17.83 -1.74 -20.66
N GLN A 438 16.69 -1.06 -20.80
CA GLN A 438 16.64 0.40 -20.71
C GLN A 438 17.07 0.89 -19.31
N ILE A 439 16.50 0.34 -18.23
CA ILE A 439 16.76 0.79 -16.87
C ILE A 439 18.24 0.60 -16.49
N TRP A 440 18.80 -0.57 -16.80
CA TRP A 440 20.11 -1.00 -16.31
C TRP A 440 21.25 -0.72 -17.28
N PHE A 441 21.06 -0.93 -18.58
CA PHE A 441 22.14 -0.83 -19.58
C PHE A 441 21.95 0.32 -20.56
N GLY A 442 20.87 1.09 -20.45
CA GLY A 442 20.70 2.31 -21.21
C GLY A 442 21.71 3.37 -20.77
N LEU A 443 22.39 3.96 -21.75
CA LEU A 443 23.42 4.96 -21.50
C LEU A 443 22.79 6.32 -21.18
N TYR A 444 23.35 6.99 -20.17
CA TYR A 444 23.03 8.37 -19.83
C TYR A 444 24.32 9.14 -19.52
N THR A 445 24.24 10.47 -19.55
CA THR A 445 25.39 11.33 -19.22
C THR A 445 25.47 11.65 -17.74
N ARG A 446 26.67 11.51 -17.15
CA ARG A 446 26.99 12.01 -15.80
C ARG A 446 28.05 13.09 -15.76
N SER A 447 28.65 13.40 -16.91
CA SER A 447 29.61 14.50 -17.05
C SER A 447 29.56 15.11 -18.46
N LYS A 448 29.36 16.44 -18.54
CA LYS A 448 29.58 17.27 -19.74
C LYS A 448 29.04 16.72 -21.08
N GLY A 449 27.85 16.09 -21.08
CA GLY A 449 27.13 15.76 -22.32
C GLY A 449 27.55 14.47 -23.03
N VAL A 450 28.55 13.73 -22.53
CA VAL A 450 28.94 12.41 -23.06
C VAL A 450 28.05 11.34 -22.44
N SER A 451 27.50 10.42 -23.23
CA SER A 451 26.77 9.24 -22.71
C SER A 451 27.80 8.21 -22.26
N ASP A 452 28.21 8.29 -21.00
CA ASP A 452 29.42 7.66 -20.46
C ASP A 452 29.14 6.66 -19.33
N SER A 453 27.86 6.40 -19.01
CA SER A 453 27.50 5.60 -17.83
C SER A 453 26.17 4.87 -18.02
N SER A 454 26.03 3.73 -17.35
CA SER A 454 24.77 2.99 -17.20
C SER A 454 24.45 2.67 -15.73
N GLY A 455 23.20 2.32 -15.45
CA GLY A 455 22.78 1.94 -14.10
C GLY A 455 23.48 0.69 -13.59
N PHE A 456 23.73 -0.28 -14.48
CA PHE A 456 24.44 -1.51 -14.17
C PHE A 456 25.90 -1.24 -13.86
N GLU A 457 26.57 -0.44 -14.69
CA GLU A 457 27.94 -0.01 -14.45
C GLU A 457 28.08 0.66 -13.08
N HIS A 458 27.25 1.65 -12.80
CA HIS A 458 27.35 2.37 -11.54
C HIS A 458 27.04 1.49 -10.32
N VAL A 459 25.95 0.72 -10.34
CA VAL A 459 25.55 -0.08 -9.17
C VAL A 459 26.48 -1.28 -8.98
N PHE A 460 26.76 -2.04 -10.04
CA PHE A 460 27.46 -3.33 -9.93
C PHE A 460 28.97 -3.23 -10.21
N MET A 461 29.42 -2.40 -11.16
CA MET A 461 30.82 -2.38 -11.60
C MET A 461 31.67 -1.34 -10.87
N GLY A 462 31.09 -0.17 -10.60
CA GLY A 462 31.75 0.97 -9.96
C GLY A 462 32.39 1.95 -10.93
N GLU A 463 32.38 3.23 -10.55
CA GLU A 463 32.95 4.34 -11.32
C GLU A 463 33.88 5.19 -10.44
N ILE A 464 34.85 5.87 -11.03
CA ILE A 464 35.75 6.80 -10.33
C ILE A 464 35.59 8.20 -10.92
N LYS A 465 35.08 9.13 -10.11
CA LYS A 465 34.90 10.55 -10.48
C LYS A 465 35.59 11.45 -9.47
N LYS A 466 36.47 12.35 -9.95
CA LYS A 466 37.20 13.34 -9.12
C LYS A 466 37.84 12.73 -7.85
N LYS A 467 38.61 11.63 -7.99
CA LYS A 467 39.25 10.90 -6.88
C LYS A 467 38.26 10.31 -5.85
N LYS A 468 37.00 10.12 -6.22
CA LYS A 468 36.00 9.43 -5.40
C LYS A 468 35.45 8.23 -6.16
N VAL A 469 35.29 7.11 -5.48
CA VAL A 469 34.55 5.97 -6.03
C VAL A 469 33.06 6.27 -5.90
N SER A 470 32.37 6.28 -7.02
CA SER A 470 30.92 6.41 -7.15
C SER A 470 30.35 5.04 -7.49
N GLY A 471 29.27 4.62 -6.81
CA GLY A 471 28.71 3.29 -7.05
C GLY A 471 29.60 2.15 -6.51
N LEU A 472 29.58 0.97 -7.13
CA LEU A 472 30.15 -0.29 -6.63
C LEU A 472 29.48 -0.76 -5.32
N HIS A 473 28.44 -1.58 -5.48
CA HIS A 473 27.58 -2.08 -4.40
C HIS A 473 27.29 -3.58 -4.51
N ASN A 474 28.12 -4.31 -5.27
CA ASN A 474 28.03 -5.76 -5.41
C ASN A 474 29.30 -6.46 -4.89
N TRP A 475 29.11 -7.46 -4.04
CA TRP A 475 30.21 -8.15 -3.36
C TRP A 475 31.06 -9.01 -4.30
N ILE A 476 30.50 -9.51 -5.41
CA ILE A 476 31.23 -10.33 -6.38
C ILE A 476 32.26 -9.44 -7.09
N ARG A 477 31.85 -8.24 -7.54
CA ARG A 477 32.79 -7.26 -8.10
C ARG A 477 33.83 -6.85 -7.07
N LEU A 478 33.41 -6.59 -5.83
CA LEU A 478 34.31 -6.24 -4.73
C LEU A 478 35.40 -7.31 -4.53
N TYR A 479 35.01 -8.58 -4.45
CA TYR A 479 35.93 -9.72 -4.34
C TYR A 479 36.91 -9.78 -5.52
N HIS A 480 36.45 -9.60 -6.75
CA HIS A 480 37.32 -9.61 -7.92
C HIS A 480 38.35 -8.47 -7.90
N LEU A 481 37.97 -7.28 -7.43
CA LEU A 481 38.91 -6.16 -7.27
C LEU A 481 39.94 -6.44 -6.17
N GLU A 482 39.52 -6.95 -5.02
CA GLU A 482 40.43 -7.27 -3.91
C GLU A 482 41.39 -8.42 -4.26
N LYS A 483 40.88 -9.49 -4.87
CA LYS A 483 41.69 -10.63 -5.33
C LYS A 483 42.79 -10.19 -6.31
N ASN A 484 42.51 -9.20 -7.14
CA ASN A 484 43.44 -8.66 -8.12
C ASN A 484 44.05 -7.32 -7.67
N ASN A 485 44.23 -7.10 -6.36
CA ASN A 485 44.68 -5.81 -5.81
C ASN A 485 45.98 -5.28 -6.45
N LYS A 486 46.88 -6.16 -6.91
CA LYS A 486 48.16 -5.77 -7.53
C LYS A 486 47.93 -4.94 -8.80
N THR A 487 46.92 -5.29 -9.59
CA THR A 487 46.56 -4.57 -10.83
C THR A 487 45.49 -3.52 -10.58
N GLU A 488 44.46 -3.85 -9.79
CA GLU A 488 43.32 -2.96 -9.55
C GLU A 488 43.56 -1.90 -8.48
N LYS A 489 44.64 -2.01 -7.70
CA LYS A 489 44.97 -1.11 -6.58
C LYS A 489 43.78 -0.95 -5.63
N PHE A 490 43.18 -2.07 -5.25
CA PHE A 490 42.06 -2.13 -4.32
C PHE A 490 42.57 -2.39 -2.90
N ASP A 491 42.00 -1.69 -1.93
CA ASP A 491 42.44 -1.71 -0.54
C ASP A 491 41.25 -1.53 0.42
N TYR A 492 40.92 -2.57 1.17
CA TYR A 492 39.87 -2.58 2.19
C TYR A 492 40.39 -1.96 3.48
N MET A 493 39.67 -0.99 4.06
CA MET A 493 40.18 -0.19 5.19
C MET A 493 39.47 -0.44 6.53
N GLY A 494 38.43 -1.28 6.55
CA GLY A 494 37.62 -1.55 7.74
C GLY A 494 36.11 -1.39 7.50
N TYR A 495 35.33 -1.84 8.48
CA TYR A 495 33.86 -1.85 8.41
C TYR A 495 33.24 -0.77 9.30
N LEU A 496 32.11 -0.22 8.86
CA LEU A 496 31.28 0.71 9.64
C LEU A 496 30.10 -0.01 10.29
N GLU A 497 29.43 -0.85 9.52
CA GLU A 497 28.27 -1.62 9.98
C GLU A 497 28.27 -3.00 9.32
N LYS A 498 27.81 -4.03 10.03
CA LYS A 498 27.62 -5.37 9.47
C LYS A 498 26.44 -6.09 10.13
N SER A 499 25.60 -6.72 9.32
CA SER A 499 24.67 -7.78 9.72
C SER A 499 25.27 -9.09 9.27
N SER A 500 25.08 -10.15 10.05
CA SER A 500 25.95 -11.33 10.08
C SER A 500 26.21 -12.01 8.75
N GLY A 501 27.17 -11.46 8.03
CA GLY A 501 27.56 -11.87 6.70
C GLY A 501 26.53 -11.59 5.59
N PHE A 502 25.48 -10.78 5.82
CA PHE A 502 24.45 -10.55 4.81
C PHE A 502 24.44 -9.12 4.25
N VAL A 503 24.59 -8.10 5.09
CA VAL A 503 24.82 -6.72 4.65
C VAL A 503 26.04 -6.17 5.37
N ALA A 504 26.93 -5.54 4.63
CA ALA A 504 28.09 -4.87 5.20
C ALA A 504 28.27 -3.48 4.58
N SER A 505 28.59 -2.52 5.43
CA SER A 505 29.04 -1.17 5.06
C SER A 505 30.52 -1.06 5.39
N ILE A 506 31.34 -0.81 4.37
CA ILE A 506 32.79 -0.78 4.48
C ILE A 506 33.37 0.48 3.87
N LYS A 507 34.62 0.78 4.22
CA LYS A 507 35.45 1.79 3.58
C LYS A 507 36.56 1.12 2.79
N TYR A 508 36.88 1.69 1.62
CA TYR A 508 37.97 1.18 0.79
C TYR A 508 38.54 2.25 -0.15
N ARG A 509 39.74 1.99 -0.64
CA ARG A 509 40.36 2.69 -1.76
C ARG A 509 40.33 1.79 -2.99
N TRP A 510 40.13 2.39 -4.16
CA TRP A 510 40.24 1.71 -5.44
C TRP A 510 40.91 2.65 -6.44
N ARG A 511 42.08 2.25 -6.94
CA ARG A 511 42.97 3.09 -7.76
C ARG A 511 43.24 4.42 -7.05
N LYS A 512 42.90 5.54 -7.71
CA LYS A 512 43.06 6.91 -7.19
C LYS A 512 41.84 7.41 -6.42
N GLY A 513 40.84 6.56 -6.22
CA GLY A 513 39.56 6.90 -5.61
C GLY A 513 39.42 6.38 -4.18
N THR A 514 38.71 7.13 -3.33
CA THR A 514 38.27 6.63 -2.01
C THR A 514 36.74 6.53 -1.97
N LYS A 515 36.23 5.41 -1.43
CA LYS A 515 34.83 5.21 -1.06
C LYS A 515 34.72 5.34 0.45
N GLN A 516 34.06 6.39 0.95
CA GLN A 516 33.90 6.59 2.39
C GLN A 516 32.94 5.55 3.02
N ILE A 517 31.87 5.22 2.30
CA ILE A 517 30.91 4.18 2.66
C ILE A 517 30.47 3.48 1.38
N GLY A 518 30.79 2.20 1.25
CA GLY A 518 30.19 1.28 0.29
C GLY A 518 29.44 0.20 1.03
N SER A 519 28.18 0.01 0.66
CA SER A 519 27.31 -0.97 1.30
C SER A 519 26.88 -2.04 0.32
N PHE A 520 26.88 -3.28 0.77
CA PHE A 520 26.80 -4.48 -0.07
C PHE A 520 25.85 -5.49 0.55
N PHE A 521 25.05 -6.17 -0.28
CA PHE A 521 24.63 -7.52 0.07
C PHE A 521 25.83 -8.44 -0.07
N ILE A 522 25.96 -9.40 0.82
CA ILE A 522 27.09 -10.32 0.92
C ILE A 522 26.55 -11.75 0.78
N GLY A 523 27.20 -12.55 -0.06
CA GLY A 523 26.84 -13.96 -0.27
C GLY A 523 25.57 -14.20 -1.09
N THR A 524 24.90 -13.15 -1.56
CA THR A 524 23.74 -13.23 -2.47
C THR A 524 24.16 -13.58 -3.90
N SER A 525 23.24 -14.13 -4.70
CA SER A 525 23.48 -14.35 -6.12
C SER A 525 23.30 -13.08 -6.97
N PRO A 526 23.87 -13.03 -8.21
CA PRO A 526 23.64 -11.90 -9.12
C PRO A 526 22.15 -11.60 -9.37
N GLU A 527 21.33 -12.64 -9.51
CA GLU A 527 19.89 -12.52 -9.74
C GLU A 527 19.12 -11.99 -8.53
N PHE A 528 19.56 -12.28 -7.30
CA PHE A 528 18.96 -11.74 -6.08
C PHE A 528 19.16 -10.23 -6.01
N ASP A 529 20.42 -9.76 -6.07
CA ASP A 529 20.76 -8.33 -6.04
C ASP A 529 20.03 -7.59 -7.16
N PHE A 530 20.11 -8.10 -8.39
CA PHE A 530 19.47 -7.51 -9.55
C PHE A 530 17.94 -7.40 -9.38
N SER A 531 17.30 -8.45 -8.84
CA SER A 531 15.85 -8.48 -8.69
C SER A 531 15.36 -7.57 -7.57
N ILE A 532 16.04 -7.53 -6.42
CA ILE A 532 15.70 -6.63 -5.31
C ILE A 532 15.89 -5.18 -5.71
N TYR A 533 17.02 -4.83 -6.32
CA TYR A 533 17.24 -3.46 -6.78
C TYR A 533 16.23 -3.04 -7.85
N THR A 534 15.89 -3.94 -8.79
CA THR A 534 14.85 -3.67 -9.80
C THR A 534 13.49 -3.45 -9.14
N LEU A 535 13.06 -4.34 -8.24
CA LEU A 535 11.77 -4.22 -7.56
C LEU A 535 11.70 -2.92 -6.73
N CYS A 536 12.71 -2.65 -5.92
CA CYS A 536 12.78 -1.46 -5.09
C CYS A 536 12.81 -0.18 -5.93
N PHE A 537 13.53 -0.17 -7.05
CA PHE A 537 13.53 0.96 -7.98
C PHE A 537 12.14 1.19 -8.58
N LEU A 538 11.52 0.15 -9.14
CA LEU A 538 10.20 0.27 -9.76
C LEU A 538 9.10 0.64 -8.77
N SER A 539 9.18 0.16 -7.53
CA SER A 539 8.16 0.40 -6.49
C SER A 539 8.37 1.71 -5.73
N LYS A 540 9.62 2.13 -5.50
CA LYS A 540 9.95 3.20 -4.54
C LYS A 540 10.81 4.33 -5.13
N ARG A 541 11.07 4.39 -6.44
CA ARG A 541 11.89 5.44 -7.09
C ARG A 541 11.59 6.88 -6.67
N LYS A 542 10.32 7.22 -6.38
CA LYS A 542 9.92 8.56 -5.90
C LYS A 542 10.20 8.79 -4.41
N SER A 543 10.01 7.76 -3.58
CA SER A 543 10.30 7.83 -2.13
C SER A 543 11.77 7.61 -1.79
N GLY A 544 12.55 7.04 -2.71
CA GLY A 544 13.99 6.78 -2.60
C GLY A 544 14.39 5.65 -1.66
N THR A 545 13.43 4.98 -1.02
CA THR A 545 13.69 3.98 0.05
C THR A 545 12.72 2.81 -0.03
N CYS A 546 13.27 1.61 0.02
CA CYS A 546 12.56 0.33 0.06
C CYS A 546 12.96 -0.41 1.35
N ASN A 547 12.02 -0.62 2.27
CA ASN A 547 12.30 -1.25 3.56
C ASN A 547 11.67 -2.65 3.60
N PHE A 548 12.41 -3.61 4.14
CA PHE A 548 11.97 -4.98 4.38
C PHE A 548 12.90 -5.62 5.42
N GLU A 549 12.62 -6.85 5.81
CA GLU A 549 13.39 -7.64 6.76
C GLU A 549 13.85 -8.95 6.12
N ILE A 550 15.05 -9.42 6.48
CA ILE A 550 15.54 -10.75 6.12
C ILE A 550 16.04 -11.40 7.41
N ASN A 551 15.50 -12.58 7.76
CA ASN A 551 15.81 -13.28 9.01
C ASN A 551 15.69 -12.38 10.26
N GLY A 552 14.71 -11.47 10.29
CA GLY A 552 14.49 -10.53 11.41
C GLY A 552 15.42 -9.30 11.41
N CYS A 553 16.30 -9.17 10.42
CA CYS A 553 17.15 -8.00 10.24
C CYS A 553 16.49 -6.97 9.31
N PRO A 554 16.18 -5.75 9.77
CA PRO A 554 15.66 -4.69 8.94
C PRO A 554 16.74 -4.26 7.96
N ILE A 555 16.38 -4.29 6.69
CA ILE A 555 17.18 -3.87 5.56
C ILE A 555 16.47 -2.72 4.87
N LYS A 556 17.27 -1.73 4.48
CA LYS A 556 16.84 -0.58 3.71
C LYS A 556 17.59 -0.56 2.38
N VAL A 557 16.89 -0.72 1.27
CA VAL A 557 17.47 -0.47 -0.06
C VAL A 557 17.18 0.96 -0.47
N ILE A 558 18.23 1.75 -0.67
CA ILE A 558 18.15 3.10 -1.22
C ILE A 558 18.21 3.00 -2.74
N THR A 559 17.33 3.69 -3.44
CA THR A 559 17.35 3.76 -4.91
C THR A 559 17.22 5.20 -5.38
N HIS A 560 17.97 5.58 -6.40
CA HIS A 560 17.89 6.91 -7.00
C HIS A 560 17.40 6.83 -8.44
N GLU A 561 16.52 7.75 -8.81
CA GLU A 561 16.06 7.95 -10.18
C GLU A 561 17.00 8.88 -10.94
N LEU A 562 17.32 8.52 -12.18
CA LEU A 562 17.97 9.40 -13.14
C LEU A 562 17.08 9.53 -14.38
N LYS A 563 16.80 10.77 -14.79
CA LYS A 563 16.03 11.06 -16.01
C LYS A 563 16.95 11.60 -17.09
N TYR A 564 16.93 11.00 -18.26
CA TYR A 564 17.74 11.43 -19.40
C TYR A 564 17.00 11.21 -20.72
N LYS A 565 16.91 12.26 -21.56
CA LYS A 565 16.19 12.25 -22.85
C LYS A 565 14.78 11.63 -22.75
N GLY A 566 14.01 12.03 -21.75
CA GLY A 566 12.64 11.54 -21.52
C GLY A 566 12.51 10.13 -20.95
N ASN A 567 13.63 9.39 -20.81
CA ASN A 567 13.66 8.05 -20.24
C ASN A 567 14.10 8.07 -18.77
N VAL A 568 13.68 7.04 -18.03
CA VAL A 568 13.99 6.82 -16.62
C VAL A 568 14.98 5.66 -16.49
N TYR A 569 16.05 5.89 -15.73
CA TYR A 569 17.14 4.96 -15.48
C TYR A 569 17.38 4.82 -13.98
N ILE A 570 17.98 3.71 -13.57
CA ILE A 570 18.45 3.56 -12.20
C ILE A 570 19.78 4.30 -12.03
N GLY A 571 19.82 5.20 -11.05
CA GLY A 571 21.05 5.83 -10.58
C GLY A 571 21.75 4.89 -9.60
N SER A 572 21.99 5.31 -8.36
CA SER A 572 22.49 4.42 -7.30
C SER A 572 21.38 3.50 -6.77
N SER A 573 21.75 2.25 -6.46
CA SER A 573 20.93 1.32 -5.68
C SER A 573 21.82 0.53 -4.74
N TYR A 574 21.52 0.52 -3.45
CA TYR A 574 22.37 -0.16 -2.46
C TYR A 574 21.62 -0.43 -1.14
N PRO A 575 21.97 -1.52 -0.44
CA PRO A 575 21.38 -1.85 0.85
C PRO A 575 22.07 -1.08 1.97
N LEU A 576 21.35 -0.89 3.06
CA LEU A 576 21.81 -0.42 4.35
C LEU A 576 21.12 -1.25 5.40
N ILE A 577 21.74 -1.35 6.56
CA ILE A 577 21.09 -1.93 7.73
C ILE A 577 20.06 -0.90 8.21
N GLY A 578 18.81 -1.33 8.34
CA GLY A 578 17.73 -0.53 8.87
C GLY A 578 17.90 -0.31 10.38
N LYS A 579 17.25 0.70 10.92
CA LYS A 579 17.22 0.89 12.37
C LYS A 579 16.32 -0.18 12.99
N HIS A 580 16.89 -1.04 13.83
CA HIS A 580 16.11 -1.90 14.71
C HIS A 580 15.36 -1.06 15.74
N ASN A 581 14.04 -1.28 15.84
CA ASN A 581 13.26 -0.91 17.03
C ASN A 581 13.12 -2.09 18.02
N SER A 582 13.63 -3.26 17.67
CA SER A 582 13.57 -4.49 18.47
C SER A 582 14.66 -4.48 19.55
N LYS A 583 14.26 -4.80 20.79
CA LYS A 583 15.14 -4.84 21.98
C LYS A 583 15.49 -6.27 22.34
N PHE A 584 16.63 -6.47 22.99
CA PHE A 584 17.09 -7.78 23.46
C PHE A 584 17.38 -7.70 24.96
N SER A 585 16.84 -8.63 25.74
CA SER A 585 17.24 -8.79 27.14
C SER A 585 17.35 -10.26 27.48
N HIS A 586 18.42 -10.59 28.20
CA HIS A 586 18.53 -11.87 28.90
C HIS A 586 17.69 -11.76 30.17
N VAL A 587 16.66 -12.58 30.25
CA VAL A 587 15.71 -12.55 31.36
C VAL A 587 15.58 -13.92 31.99
N LYS A 588 15.30 -13.95 33.29
CA LYS A 588 14.84 -15.13 34.02
C LYS A 588 13.33 -15.03 34.19
N ILE A 589 12.60 -16.08 33.83
CA ILE A 589 11.15 -16.12 34.04
C ILE A 589 10.89 -16.41 35.52
N ILE A 590 10.14 -15.52 36.17
CA ILE A 590 9.78 -15.61 37.59
C ILE A 590 8.38 -16.19 37.76
N ASP A 591 7.45 -15.77 36.90
CA ASP A 591 6.06 -16.22 36.95
C ASP A 591 5.42 -16.21 35.55
N LYS A 592 4.35 -16.99 35.38
CA LYS A 592 3.58 -17.11 34.14
C LYS A 592 2.09 -17.10 34.47
N ASN A 593 1.39 -16.12 33.94
CA ASN A 593 -0.06 -16.01 34.00
C ASN A 593 -0.65 -16.19 32.59
N VAL A 594 -1.61 -17.10 32.45
CA VAL A 594 -2.33 -17.37 31.19
C VAL A 594 -3.78 -16.94 31.39
N ALA A 595 -4.28 -16.09 30.49
CA ALA A 595 -5.68 -15.71 30.47
C ALA A 595 -6.53 -16.93 30.10
N MET A 596 -7.51 -17.27 30.94
CA MET A 596 -8.41 -18.41 30.74
C MET A 596 -9.79 -17.91 30.28
N VAL A 597 -10.50 -18.72 29.52
CA VAL A 597 -11.92 -18.47 29.21
C VAL A 597 -12.71 -18.54 30.52
N TYR A 598 -13.57 -17.54 30.77
CA TYR A 598 -14.31 -17.46 32.02
C TYR A 598 -15.16 -18.72 32.25
N GLY A 599 -14.88 -19.44 33.35
CA GLY A 599 -15.57 -20.67 33.71
C GLY A 599 -15.03 -21.94 33.06
N SER A 600 -13.84 -21.92 32.44
CA SER A 600 -13.19 -23.14 31.94
C SER A 600 -11.68 -23.15 32.20
N ASP A 601 -11.09 -24.34 32.08
CA ASP A 601 -9.64 -24.57 32.10
C ASP A 601 -9.00 -24.42 30.70
N GLU A 602 -9.69 -23.73 29.78
CA GLU A 602 -9.16 -23.47 28.43
C GLU A 602 -8.51 -22.08 28.33
N PRO A 603 -7.29 -21.95 27.78
CA PRO A 603 -6.67 -20.65 27.52
C PRO A 603 -7.50 -19.81 26.55
N ALA A 604 -7.76 -18.55 26.91
CA ALA A 604 -8.41 -17.58 26.02
C ALA A 604 -7.54 -17.31 24.79
N GLN A 605 -8.13 -17.25 23.60
CA GLN A 605 -7.39 -17.00 22.35
C GLN A 605 -7.16 -15.50 22.13
N GLU A 606 -6.32 -14.89 22.97
CA GLU A 606 -6.05 -13.46 22.94
C GLU A 606 -4.62 -13.13 22.45
N GLU A 607 -4.44 -11.93 21.88
CA GLU A 607 -3.14 -11.43 21.42
C GLU A 607 -2.16 -11.12 22.58
N ASP A 608 -2.68 -10.86 23.78
CA ASP A 608 -1.89 -10.57 25.00
C ASP A 608 -2.19 -11.59 26.13
N GLY A 609 -2.66 -12.79 25.77
CA GLY A 609 -3.21 -13.74 26.74
C GLY A 609 -2.19 -14.58 27.51
N VAL A 610 -0.88 -14.40 27.31
CA VAL A 610 0.13 -14.85 28.29
C VAL A 610 0.96 -13.68 28.78
N LYS A 611 1.05 -13.54 30.10
CA LYS A 611 1.90 -12.56 30.79
C LYS A 611 2.97 -13.28 31.59
N TYR A 612 4.23 -12.94 31.34
CA TYR A 612 5.37 -13.43 32.09
C TYR A 612 5.92 -12.32 32.98
N THR A 613 6.08 -12.62 34.26
CA THR A 613 6.89 -11.80 35.15
C THR A 613 8.34 -12.24 35.02
N VAL A 614 9.24 -11.29 34.81
CA VAL A 614 10.64 -11.58 34.53
C VAL A 614 11.58 -10.75 35.39
N LYS A 615 12.77 -11.30 35.63
CA LYS A 615 13.92 -10.57 36.12
C LYS A 615 14.89 -10.36 34.98
N HIS A 616 15.18 -9.10 34.64
CA HIS A 616 16.24 -8.77 33.70
C HIS A 616 17.59 -9.12 34.32
N LEU A 617 18.31 -10.07 33.71
CA LEU A 617 19.67 -10.46 34.11
C LEU A 617 20.70 -9.58 33.40
N GLU A 618 20.50 -9.36 32.10
CA GLU A 618 21.32 -8.47 31.28
C GLU A 618 20.44 -7.76 30.23
N ILE A 619 20.65 -6.46 30.06
CA ILE A 619 19.98 -5.67 29.02
C ILE A 619 20.97 -5.53 27.86
N LEU A 620 20.70 -6.21 26.75
CA LEU A 620 21.61 -6.29 25.62
C LEU A 620 21.42 -5.12 24.64
N LYS A 621 20.21 -4.56 24.52
CA LYS A 621 19.90 -3.44 23.60
C LYS A 621 18.66 -2.65 24.04
N VAL A 622 18.79 -1.32 24.20
CA VAL A 622 17.69 -0.37 24.48
C VAL A 622 17.74 0.84 23.53
N PRO A 623 16.60 1.46 23.16
CA PRO A 623 16.56 2.69 22.36
C PRO A 623 17.21 3.84 23.11
N LYS A 624 17.82 4.75 22.36
CA LYS A 624 18.51 5.95 22.87
C LYS A 624 17.67 6.87 23.77
N ASN A 625 16.34 6.68 23.81
CA ASN A 625 15.39 7.53 24.52
C ASN A 625 14.85 6.89 25.83
N PHE A 626 15.40 5.75 26.25
CA PHE A 626 14.96 5.02 27.46
C PHE A 626 16.13 4.86 28.42
N ASN A 627 15.91 5.17 29.70
CA ASN A 627 16.85 4.84 30.77
C ASN A 627 16.68 3.36 31.18
N GLU A 628 17.80 2.66 31.41
CA GLU A 628 17.84 1.23 31.76
C GLU A 628 16.99 0.89 33.01
N SER A 629 16.84 1.84 33.93
CA SER A 629 16.03 1.72 35.15
C SER A 629 14.50 1.75 34.95
N SER A 630 14.02 1.82 33.70
CA SER A 630 12.59 2.01 33.38
C SER A 630 11.90 0.84 32.67
N LEU A 631 12.56 -0.32 32.58
CA LEU A 631 11.98 -1.50 31.91
C LEU A 631 10.95 -2.18 32.80
N SER A 632 9.81 -2.54 32.21
CA SER A 632 8.80 -3.34 32.89
C SER A 632 9.31 -4.76 33.10
N ASN A 633 9.06 -5.31 34.29
CA ASN A 633 9.28 -6.72 34.59
C ASN A 633 8.18 -7.62 33.99
N ILE A 634 7.31 -7.08 33.14
CA ILE A 634 6.21 -7.80 32.49
C ILE A 634 6.47 -7.90 30.99
N ILE A 635 6.41 -9.14 30.50
CA ILE A 635 6.46 -9.51 29.09
C ILE A 635 5.13 -10.13 28.70
N ILE A 636 4.58 -9.75 27.54
CA ILE A 636 3.31 -10.27 27.05
C ILE A 636 3.48 -10.96 25.69
N THR A 637 2.67 -11.98 25.43
CA THR A 637 2.67 -12.73 24.18
C THR A 637 1.29 -13.33 23.88
N PRO A 638 0.96 -13.61 22.61
CA PRO A 638 -0.25 -14.33 22.27
C PRO A 638 -0.34 -15.70 22.95
N SER A 639 -1.57 -16.16 23.10
CA SER A 639 -1.93 -17.28 23.99
C SER A 639 -1.45 -18.65 23.52
N ASN A 640 -1.08 -18.79 22.24
CA ASN A 640 -0.58 -20.03 21.68
C ASN A 640 0.32 -19.80 20.46
N THR A 641 1.05 -20.83 20.06
CA THR A 641 1.96 -20.80 18.90
C THR A 641 1.28 -20.50 17.57
N ALA A 642 0.02 -20.91 17.37
CA ALA A 642 -0.71 -20.67 16.12
C ALA A 642 -1.00 -19.16 15.93
N MET A 643 -1.15 -18.43 17.03
CA MET A 643 -1.25 -16.97 17.07
C MET A 643 0.11 -16.27 17.23
N CYS A 644 1.21 -16.97 16.95
CA CYS A 644 2.57 -16.46 17.11
C CYS A 644 3.01 -16.22 18.57
N GLY A 645 2.40 -16.91 19.53
CA GLY A 645 2.73 -16.84 20.95
C GLY A 645 3.98 -17.61 21.36
N VAL A 646 4.63 -17.18 22.44
CA VAL A 646 5.65 -17.96 23.18
C VAL A 646 5.09 -18.45 24.51
N ASP A 647 3.97 -19.16 24.48
CA ASP A 647 3.25 -19.72 25.63
C ASP A 647 3.98 -20.89 26.32
N PHE A 648 5.23 -21.17 25.95
CA PHE A 648 6.00 -22.33 26.37
C PHE A 648 7.31 -21.99 27.11
N LEU A 649 7.48 -20.76 27.58
CA LEU A 649 8.61 -20.42 28.43
C LEU A 649 8.39 -21.00 29.83
N ASN A 650 9.40 -21.67 30.37
CA ASN A 650 9.31 -22.29 31.69
C ASN A 650 9.69 -21.28 32.77
N VAL A 651 8.97 -21.33 33.89
CA VAL A 651 9.35 -20.60 35.11
C VAL A 651 10.71 -21.11 35.59
N SER A 652 11.52 -20.21 36.15
CA SER A 652 12.91 -20.43 36.59
C SER A 652 13.96 -20.54 35.48
N ASP A 653 13.59 -20.86 34.24
CA ASP A 653 14.50 -20.85 33.11
C ASP A 653 14.87 -19.40 32.72
N SER A 654 16.04 -19.25 32.10
CA SER A 654 16.48 -17.98 31.51
C SER A 654 16.53 -18.06 29.99
N TYR A 655 16.14 -16.96 29.35
CA TYR A 655 16.04 -16.85 27.89
C TYR A 655 16.52 -15.48 27.44
N ILE A 656 17.06 -15.41 26.23
CA ILE A 656 17.27 -14.13 25.56
C ILE A 656 16.02 -13.85 24.73
N LEU A 657 15.29 -12.81 25.12
CA LEU A 657 14.00 -12.47 24.53
C LEU A 657 14.10 -11.18 23.73
N ALA A 658 13.37 -11.16 22.61
CA ALA A 658 13.27 -10.02 21.71
C ALA A 658 11.81 -9.67 21.41
N GLY A 659 11.48 -8.39 21.39
CA GLY A 659 10.10 -7.94 21.17
C GLY A 659 9.96 -6.44 20.94
N ALA A 660 8.72 -6.03 20.74
CA ALA A 660 8.32 -4.63 20.56
C ALA A 660 7.92 -4.00 21.90
N PHE A 661 8.30 -2.75 22.13
CA PHE A 661 7.87 -2.02 23.32
C PHE A 661 6.53 -1.33 23.09
N ASN A 662 5.61 -1.55 24.02
CA ASN A 662 4.38 -0.79 24.09
C ASN A 662 4.62 0.58 24.76
N PRO A 663 3.75 1.56 24.54
CA PRO A 663 3.83 2.86 25.20
C PRO A 663 3.87 2.78 26.74
N ASP A 664 3.28 1.73 27.32
CA ASP A 664 3.26 1.44 28.76
C ASP A 664 4.55 0.77 29.29
N LYS A 665 5.57 0.65 28.43
CA LYS A 665 6.88 0.05 28.72
C LYS A 665 6.89 -1.48 28.90
N THR A 666 5.79 -2.17 28.60
CA THR A 666 5.78 -3.64 28.50
C THR A 666 6.43 -4.11 27.19
N LEU A 667 6.94 -5.34 27.19
CA LEU A 667 7.55 -5.97 26.01
C LEU A 667 6.59 -7.01 25.42
N THR A 668 6.12 -6.79 24.19
CA THR A 668 5.33 -7.78 23.44
C THR A 668 6.23 -8.66 22.58
N ILE A 669 6.11 -9.97 22.75
CA ILE A 669 6.85 -10.98 21.98
C ILE A 669 5.88 -11.72 21.05
N LYS A 670 6.21 -11.74 19.76
CA LYS A 670 5.50 -12.54 18.75
C LYS A 670 6.53 -13.33 17.93
N LEU A 671 6.40 -14.66 17.87
CA LEU A 671 7.28 -15.54 17.09
C LEU A 671 7.33 -15.11 15.62
N CYS A 672 6.17 -14.91 15.00
CA CYS A 672 6.07 -14.49 13.59
C CYS A 672 6.70 -13.12 13.28
N GLY A 673 7.05 -12.33 14.30
CA GLY A 673 7.69 -11.02 14.16
C GLY A 673 9.14 -10.95 14.60
N GLY A 674 9.77 -12.05 15.05
CA GLY A 674 11.15 -11.96 15.58
C GLY A 674 11.91 -13.27 15.80
N LEU A 675 11.26 -14.43 15.73
CA LEU A 675 11.88 -15.76 15.87
C LEU A 675 11.32 -16.67 14.79
N THR A 676 12.15 -17.13 13.86
CA THR A 676 11.71 -18.05 12.79
C THR A 676 11.21 -19.37 13.40
N TYR A 677 9.90 -19.46 13.62
CA TYR A 677 9.20 -20.65 14.07
C TYR A 677 8.98 -21.59 12.88
N ASN A 678 9.60 -22.77 12.94
CA ASN A 678 9.50 -23.81 11.92
C ASN A 678 8.47 -24.89 12.27
N GLY A 679 7.55 -24.62 13.22
CA GLY A 679 6.64 -25.62 13.76
C GLY A 679 7.25 -26.53 14.83
N ASN A 680 8.56 -26.41 15.11
CA ASN A 680 9.24 -27.22 16.11
C ASN A 680 9.50 -26.41 17.39
N LYS A 681 8.69 -26.69 18.41
CA LYS A 681 8.77 -26.09 19.74
C LYS A 681 10.12 -26.31 20.42
N VAL A 682 10.68 -27.52 20.32
CA VAL A 682 11.98 -27.86 20.96
C VAL A 682 13.13 -27.08 20.33
N ASP A 683 13.18 -27.03 19.00
CA ASP A 683 14.17 -26.23 18.25
C ASP A 683 14.07 -24.74 18.60
N SER A 684 12.85 -24.23 18.75
CA SER A 684 12.61 -22.83 19.13
C SER A 684 13.10 -22.52 20.55
N ILE A 685 12.88 -23.43 21.51
CA ILE A 685 13.43 -23.33 22.87
C ILE A 685 14.96 -23.39 22.85
N LEU A 686 15.54 -24.30 22.07
CA LEU A 686 16.99 -24.42 21.94
C LEU A 686 17.60 -23.15 21.35
N LYS A 687 16.97 -22.57 20.32
CA LYS A 687 17.37 -21.27 19.77
C LYS A 687 17.35 -20.22 20.88
N LEU A 688 16.21 -20.02 21.55
CA LEU A 688 16.03 -19.07 22.67
C LEU A 688 17.04 -19.24 23.82
N LYS A 689 17.51 -20.46 24.06
CA LYS A 689 18.51 -20.76 25.11
C LYS A 689 19.97 -20.57 24.66
N LYS A 690 20.30 -20.58 23.36
CA LYS A 690 21.70 -20.73 22.87
C LYS A 690 22.29 -19.46 22.19
N TYR A 691 21.87 -18.28 22.61
CA TYR A 691 21.88 -17.05 21.78
C TYR A 691 23.22 -16.25 21.69
N ARG A 692 24.10 -16.62 20.75
CA ARG A 692 25.08 -15.68 20.13
C ARG A 692 25.04 -15.64 18.59
N GLN A 693 24.48 -16.67 17.94
CA GLN A 693 24.47 -16.83 16.47
C GLN A 693 23.17 -16.40 15.80
N THR A 694 22.14 -16.05 16.58
CA THR A 694 20.78 -15.85 16.08
C THR A 694 20.31 -14.39 16.24
N ILE A 695 20.96 -13.59 17.09
CA ILE A 695 20.93 -12.10 17.04
C ILE A 695 22.06 -11.68 16.12
N ASN A 696 21.81 -11.84 14.83
CA ASN A 696 22.80 -11.57 13.81
C ASN A 696 22.72 -10.10 13.30
N CYS A 697 21.95 -9.27 14.01
CA CYS A 697 21.74 -7.81 13.91
C CYS A 697 21.29 -7.25 15.28
#